data_AF-A0ABD1IIC0-F1
#
_entry.id   AF-A0ABD1IIC0-F1
#
_cell.length_a   1.000
_cell.length_b   1.000
_cell.length_c   1.000
_cell.angle_alpha   90.00
_cell.angle_beta   90.00
_cell.angle_gamma   90.00
#
_symmetry.space_group_name_H-M   'P 1'
#
loop_
_entity.id
_entity.type
_entity.pdbx_description
1 polymer ?
#
loop_
_entity_poly.entity_id
_entity_poly.type
_entity_poly.pdbx_seq_one_letter_code
_entity_poly.pdbx_strand_id
1 'polypeptide(L)'
;MNLKRLVSKNTVNKISELNGRAFNQHSSAYRCVAAASIPRPPTFHPLGAYHGSSFMNCPKPNRIDNQFFRHIQTSGQVELVDDSSRHLECESEDDATMNEFLSRFVWLMRKKLAAAYPKCEKDTINGMLLIIVENVVSEMEKGGLQQVTGSGASMPSGDFSEDLWKTVWDVSNIVLRDMEKEKKKEKMKTFLQSEEVKEMYRFAGEVGIRGDMLREFRFKWARQKMEKSDFYESLERMRKEASQNDSQEKDQWGNKVVTGDGNLLEGKQTGVSLPKRHGKIKYKIYGLDLSNPKWTKVADKINESSKFMWPEEPKPISNKCKLVTEKILSLKDEDDPAPLLGEWKDLLQPSRIDWVGLLDKLKEQNSNIHFKVSEFLLSEDSFKASERDYSKLIDALAKENRLEDAERILKKMNDMGILPDVITSITLIKMYCKVGNLSKAKEAFDSCKAHGFRPDVKVYSSMIMAYVNANQPKDAESILREMDTLGIKPPKDIYMALLHLYTKAGHADLAERIRTAMQFTGGFSMDLESLTLMIEACARAGNPDRALNYFTQMTNLGLKPDDRCTANVIAAYEKKNLLDEALELLLKLEKDGFEPGVATYTVLVDWFSKLDLLEEAQQLLDMIAEQGEAPPFKLHVSLCDMYIKSGAEKKALQALGVLESKIDELDSEDFERIIGSLAGGGFVQDAQRVHGLMESRGFVLSDRMKVSLMASQALGKSKKTLMR
;
A
#
# COMPACT_ATOMS: atom_id res chain seq x y z
N MET A 1 -5.41 1.28 -46.90
CA MET A 1 -6.68 0.91 -47.56
C MET A 1 -7.67 0.47 -46.48
N ASN A 2 -8.94 0.88 -46.55
CA ASN A 2 -9.92 0.70 -45.45
C ASN A 2 -10.55 -0.71 -45.39
N LEU A 3 -10.98 -1.14 -44.20
CA LEU A 3 -11.73 -2.40 -43.95
C LEU A 3 -12.97 -2.54 -44.84
N LYS A 4 -13.52 -1.43 -45.34
CA LYS A 4 -14.58 -1.39 -46.36
C LYS A 4 -14.30 -2.24 -47.61
N ARG A 5 -13.02 -2.46 -47.98
CA ARG A 5 -12.66 -3.34 -49.11
C ARG A 5 -12.69 -4.82 -48.73
N LEU A 6 -12.34 -5.15 -47.48
CA LEU A 6 -12.41 -6.50 -46.93
C LEU A 6 -13.86 -6.98 -46.82
N VAL A 7 -14.75 -6.10 -46.34
CA VAL A 7 -16.20 -6.32 -46.19
C VAL A 7 -16.97 -6.03 -47.49
N SER A 8 -16.35 -6.23 -48.67
CA SER A 8 -17.07 -6.06 -49.93
C SER A 8 -18.32 -6.97 -49.94
N LYS A 9 -19.41 -6.54 -50.60
CA LYS A 9 -20.67 -7.31 -50.64
C LYS A 9 -20.50 -8.76 -51.10
N ASN A 10 -19.45 -9.09 -51.84
CA ASN A 10 -19.15 -10.48 -52.26
C ASN A 10 -18.64 -11.35 -51.11
N THR A 11 -17.89 -10.79 -50.15
CA THR A 11 -17.36 -11.50 -48.98
C THR A 11 -18.49 -11.86 -48.01
N VAL A 12 -19.35 -10.89 -47.71
CA VAL A 12 -20.54 -11.07 -46.84
C VAL A 12 -21.56 -12.04 -47.45
N ASN A 13 -21.75 -11.99 -48.79
CA ASN A 13 -22.63 -12.94 -49.48
C ASN A 13 -22.08 -14.38 -49.47
N LYS A 14 -20.76 -14.58 -49.54
CA LYS A 14 -20.14 -15.92 -49.39
C LYS A 14 -20.21 -16.43 -47.94
N ILE A 15 -20.09 -15.56 -46.95
CA ILE A 15 -20.16 -15.92 -45.51
C ILE A 15 -21.59 -16.31 -45.10
N SER A 16 -22.60 -15.59 -45.60
CA SER A 16 -24.02 -15.94 -45.36
C SER A 16 -24.42 -17.29 -45.98
N GLU A 17 -23.77 -17.74 -47.05
CA GLU A 17 -23.93 -19.10 -47.60
C GLU A 17 -23.25 -20.18 -46.73
N LEU A 18 -22.12 -19.88 -46.07
CA LEU A 18 -21.42 -20.80 -45.17
C LEU A 18 -22.18 -21.03 -43.85
N ASN A 19 -22.82 -20.00 -43.30
CA ASN A 19 -23.71 -20.14 -42.14
C ASN A 19 -24.94 -21.03 -42.42
N GLY A 20 -25.30 -21.22 -43.70
CA GLY A 20 -26.40 -22.11 -44.11
C GLY A 20 -26.01 -23.59 -44.32
N ARG A 21 -24.71 -23.94 -44.28
CA ARG A 21 -24.22 -25.29 -44.60
C ARG A 21 -23.09 -25.76 -43.67
N ALA A 22 -23.37 -25.97 -42.38
CA ALA A 22 -22.51 -26.82 -41.54
C ALA A 22 -23.27 -27.47 -40.37
N PHE A 23 -23.57 -28.75 -40.57
CA PHE A 23 -23.73 -29.89 -39.64
C PHE A 23 -24.22 -29.71 -38.20
N ASN A 24 -25.43 -30.25 -37.99
CA ASN A 24 -25.81 -31.07 -36.84
C ASN A 24 -24.70 -32.07 -36.47
N GLN A 25 -24.17 -31.99 -35.25
CA GLN A 25 -24.05 -33.12 -34.32
C GLN A 25 -23.58 -32.62 -32.95
N HIS A 26 -24.29 -33.09 -31.91
CA HIS A 26 -24.03 -32.90 -30.48
C HIS A 26 -24.52 -31.60 -29.81
N SER A 27 -25.85 -31.46 -29.73
CA SER A 27 -26.52 -30.84 -28.59
C SER A 27 -27.25 -31.95 -27.83
N SER A 28 -26.71 -32.37 -26.68
CA SER A 28 -27.45 -33.18 -25.71
C SER A 28 -28.07 -32.25 -24.68
N ALA A 29 -29.40 -32.31 -24.66
CA ALA A 29 -30.29 -31.52 -23.85
C ALA A 29 -30.06 -31.64 -22.33
N TYR A 30 -30.18 -30.51 -21.64
CA TYR A 30 -30.90 -30.44 -20.35
C TYR A 30 -31.77 -29.19 -20.33
N ARG A 31 -33.09 -29.41 -20.46
CA ARG A 31 -34.15 -28.44 -20.13
C ARG A 31 -34.67 -28.75 -18.73
N CYS A 32 -34.78 -27.73 -17.89
CA CYS A 32 -35.78 -27.55 -16.81
C CYS A 32 -35.86 -26.03 -16.59
N VAL A 33 -36.84 -25.31 -17.15
CA VAL A 33 -38.18 -25.01 -16.61
C VAL A 33 -38.14 -24.50 -15.15
N ALA A 34 -38.25 -23.18 -14.98
CA ALA A 34 -39.10 -22.55 -13.97
C ALA A 34 -39.34 -21.08 -14.33
N ALA A 35 -40.62 -20.74 -14.46
CA ALA A 35 -41.13 -19.38 -14.62
C ALA A 35 -41.23 -18.68 -13.26
N ALA A 36 -41.08 -17.35 -13.23
CA ALA A 36 -41.98 -16.41 -12.52
C ALA A 36 -41.39 -14.98 -12.44
N SER A 37 -42.20 -14.04 -12.93
CA SER A 37 -42.55 -12.76 -12.29
C SER A 37 -41.54 -11.60 -12.24
N ILE A 38 -41.83 -10.64 -13.12
CA ILE A 38 -41.43 -9.22 -13.14
C ILE A 38 -41.96 -8.49 -11.89
N PRO A 39 -41.22 -7.49 -11.38
CA PRO A 39 -41.86 -6.21 -11.07
C PRO A 39 -41.16 -5.02 -11.76
N ARG A 40 -42.00 -4.08 -12.21
CA ARG A 40 -41.66 -2.80 -12.84
C ARG A 40 -40.95 -1.84 -11.86
N PRO A 41 -40.11 -0.91 -12.34
CA PRO A 41 -39.59 0.20 -11.54
C PRO A 41 -40.58 1.39 -11.55
N PRO A 42 -40.55 2.28 -10.52
CA PRO A 42 -41.27 3.54 -10.60
C PRO A 42 -40.44 4.58 -11.36
N THR A 43 -41.10 5.20 -12.34
CA THR A 43 -40.70 6.41 -13.06
C THR A 43 -40.74 7.63 -12.15
N PHE A 44 -39.69 8.46 -12.15
CA PHE A 44 -39.80 9.89 -11.88
C PHE A 44 -38.97 10.67 -12.92
N HIS A 45 -39.63 11.66 -13.51
CA HIS A 45 -39.15 12.53 -14.57
C HIS A 45 -38.31 13.73 -14.04
N PRO A 46 -37.64 14.48 -14.94
CA PRO A 46 -36.38 15.18 -14.68
C PRO A 46 -36.52 16.70 -14.57
N LEU A 47 -35.52 17.35 -13.96
CA LEU A 47 -35.12 18.74 -14.20
C LEU A 47 -33.58 18.77 -14.07
N GLY A 48 -32.81 18.97 -15.13
CA GLY A 48 -32.49 20.30 -15.69
C GLY A 48 -31.14 20.75 -15.11
N ALA A 49 -30.01 20.28 -15.66
CA ALA A 49 -29.19 21.01 -16.64
C ALA A 49 -28.69 22.39 -16.14
N TYR A 50 -27.38 22.54 -15.91
CA TYR A 50 -26.46 23.15 -16.88
C TYR A 50 -25.08 23.50 -16.27
N HIS A 51 -24.05 23.23 -17.10
CA HIS A 51 -22.72 23.85 -17.23
C HIS A 51 -21.81 23.95 -15.99
N GLY A 52 -20.61 23.35 -15.97
CA GLY A 52 -19.53 23.47 -16.97
C GLY A 52 -18.71 24.70 -16.61
N SER A 53 -17.47 24.65 -16.12
CA SER A 53 -16.25 24.27 -16.84
C SER A 53 -15.08 24.82 -15.99
N SER A 54 -14.04 24.04 -15.69
CA SER A 54 -12.75 23.98 -16.41
C SER A 54 -11.67 24.98 -15.96
N PHE A 55 -10.64 24.39 -15.35
CA PHE A 55 -9.20 24.53 -15.62
C PHE A 55 -8.37 25.78 -15.21
N MET A 56 -7.32 25.42 -14.44
CA MET A 56 -5.89 25.73 -14.61
C MET A 56 -5.22 26.97 -13.97
N ASN A 57 -4.11 26.61 -13.29
CA ASN A 57 -2.82 27.30 -13.14
C ASN A 57 -2.66 28.39 -12.07
N CYS A 58 -1.97 27.99 -10.98
CA CYS A 58 -1.25 28.90 -10.10
C CYS A 58 0.21 29.06 -10.57
N PRO A 59 0.71 30.30 -10.74
CA PRO A 59 2.15 30.58 -10.73
C PRO A 59 2.64 30.81 -9.28
N LYS A 60 3.88 30.40 -8.98
CA LYS A 60 4.63 30.86 -7.79
C LYS A 60 4.95 32.36 -7.94
N PRO A 61 5.07 33.14 -6.84
CA PRO A 61 6.42 33.63 -6.50
C PRO A 61 6.72 33.93 -5.01
N ASN A 62 8.02 33.82 -4.71
CA ASN A 62 8.92 34.67 -3.89
C ASN A 62 8.75 34.91 -2.37
N ARG A 63 9.90 34.69 -1.71
CA ARG A 63 10.35 35.24 -0.42
C ARG A 63 10.30 36.77 -0.41
N ILE A 64 9.90 37.36 0.71
CA ILE A 64 10.24 38.73 1.12
C ILE A 64 10.64 38.70 2.60
N ASP A 65 11.86 39.17 2.87
CA ASP A 65 12.43 39.49 4.18
C ASP A 65 11.70 40.68 4.82
N ASN A 66 11.52 40.67 6.14
CA ASN A 66 11.19 41.87 6.91
C ASN A 66 12.10 41.97 8.14
N GLN A 67 13.25 42.61 7.95
CA GLN A 67 13.77 43.57 8.91
C GLN A 67 12.86 44.81 8.90
N PHE A 68 12.98 45.68 9.91
CA PHE A 68 12.21 46.91 10.16
C PHE A 68 10.94 46.75 11.01
N PHE A 69 11.07 46.98 12.32
CA PHE A 69 10.56 48.20 12.96
C PHE A 69 11.17 48.33 14.36
N ARG A 70 12.22 49.16 14.46
CA ARG A 70 12.66 49.82 15.69
C ARG A 70 12.07 51.23 15.67
N HIS A 71 11.71 51.71 16.85
CA HIS A 71 11.46 53.11 17.24
C HIS A 71 10.13 53.71 16.80
N ILE A 72 9.32 54.08 17.80
CA ILE A 72 8.99 55.48 18.13
C ILE A 72 8.63 55.52 19.64
N GLN A 73 9.39 56.30 20.40
CA GLN A 73 9.05 56.85 21.71
C GLN A 73 9.08 58.37 21.55
N THR A 74 8.07 59.09 22.05
CA THR A 74 8.04 60.47 22.61
C THR A 74 6.67 61.10 22.33
N SER A 75 6.05 61.96 23.15
CA SER A 75 6.18 62.37 24.56
C SER A 75 5.02 63.35 24.83
N GLY A 76 4.51 63.42 26.06
CA GLY A 76 3.53 64.45 26.47
C GLY A 76 3.21 64.41 27.98
N GLN A 77 3.95 65.22 28.75
CA GLN A 77 3.56 65.79 30.06
C GLN A 77 2.57 66.96 29.82
N VAL A 78 1.68 67.45 30.69
CA VAL A 78 1.25 67.25 32.09
C VAL A 78 -0.05 68.09 32.23
N GLU A 79 -1.06 67.65 32.99
CA GLU A 79 -1.77 68.49 33.99
C GLU A 79 -2.73 67.64 34.84
N LEU A 80 -2.65 67.84 36.16
CA LEU A 80 -3.35 67.15 37.24
C LEU A 80 -4.55 67.99 37.68
N VAL A 81 -5.72 67.38 37.95
CA VAL A 81 -6.53 67.54 39.19
C VAL A 81 -7.55 66.38 39.30
N ASP A 82 -7.47 65.66 40.43
CA ASP A 82 -8.46 64.86 41.20
C ASP A 82 -9.68 64.19 40.52
N ASP A 83 -9.84 62.87 40.71
CA ASP A 83 -10.61 62.27 41.83
C ASP A 83 -10.78 60.74 41.61
N SER A 84 -10.74 59.99 42.72
CA SER A 84 -11.32 58.65 42.93
C SER A 84 -10.66 57.38 42.36
N SER A 85 -10.16 56.56 43.31
CA SER A 85 -10.04 55.08 43.30
C SER A 85 -9.25 54.38 42.17
N ARG A 86 -7.95 54.14 42.42
CA ARG A 86 -7.17 53.10 41.73
C ARG A 86 -7.40 51.75 42.40
N HIS A 87 -8.32 50.95 41.86
CA HIS A 87 -8.23 49.49 41.96
C HIS A 87 -7.26 49.00 40.87
N LEU A 88 -6.09 48.51 41.29
CA LEU A 88 -5.23 47.68 40.44
C LEU A 88 -5.90 46.31 40.36
N GLU A 89 -6.71 46.09 39.31
CA GLU A 89 -7.17 44.75 38.94
C GLU A 89 -6.00 43.99 38.31
N CYS A 90 -5.64 42.88 38.92
CA CYS A 90 -4.69 41.94 38.38
C CYS A 90 -5.42 41.16 37.27
N GLU A 91 -5.23 41.52 36.00
CA GLU A 91 -5.78 40.77 34.86
C GLU A 91 -5.35 39.29 34.97
N SER A 92 -6.29 38.37 34.83
CA SER A 92 -6.00 36.94 34.90
C SER A 92 -5.19 36.50 33.66
N GLU A 93 -4.36 35.44 33.76
CA GLU A 93 -3.60 34.93 32.59
C GLU A 93 -4.52 34.55 31.41
N ASP A 94 -5.77 34.20 31.71
CA ASP A 94 -6.78 33.86 30.72
C ASP A 94 -7.23 35.10 29.91
N ASP A 95 -7.39 36.27 30.56
CA ASP A 95 -7.75 37.53 29.91
C ASP A 95 -6.67 38.00 28.92
N ALA A 96 -5.39 37.81 29.27
CA ALA A 96 -4.28 38.16 28.39
C ALA A 96 -4.25 37.30 27.11
N THR A 97 -4.54 35.99 27.23
CA THR A 97 -4.63 35.10 26.06
C THR A 97 -5.86 35.37 25.20
N MET A 98 -6.96 35.76 25.83
CA MET A 98 -8.18 36.20 25.17
C MET A 98 -7.95 37.48 24.36
N ASN A 99 -7.30 38.48 24.97
CA ASN A 99 -6.95 39.74 24.32
C ASN A 99 -6.00 39.54 23.12
N GLU A 100 -5.05 38.60 23.22
CA GLU A 100 -4.17 38.24 22.10
C GLU A 100 -4.96 37.57 20.95
N PHE A 101 -5.87 36.65 21.28
CA PHE A 101 -6.73 35.99 20.30
C PHE A 101 -7.62 36.99 19.56
N LEU A 102 -8.33 37.84 20.30
CA LEU A 102 -9.25 38.84 19.74
C LEU A 102 -8.51 39.84 18.86
N SER A 103 -7.30 40.28 19.24
CA SER A 103 -6.49 41.19 18.44
C SER A 103 -6.14 40.61 17.06
N ARG A 104 -5.71 39.34 17.01
CA ARG A 104 -5.39 38.63 15.77
C ARG A 104 -6.63 38.29 14.95
N PHE A 105 -7.72 37.93 15.62
CA PHE A 105 -9.02 37.64 15.02
C PHE A 105 -9.60 38.88 14.33
N VAL A 106 -9.64 40.02 15.02
CA VAL A 106 -10.11 41.30 14.46
C VAL A 106 -9.28 41.70 13.25
N TRP A 107 -7.95 41.57 13.33
CA TRP A 107 -7.06 41.89 12.21
C TRP A 107 -7.37 41.04 10.97
N LEU A 108 -7.59 39.73 11.15
CA LEU A 108 -7.82 38.80 10.06
C LEU A 108 -9.25 38.88 9.51
N MET A 109 -10.25 39.09 10.37
CA MET A 109 -11.65 39.33 9.99
C MET A 109 -11.79 40.65 9.24
N ARG A 110 -11.11 41.71 9.69
CA ARG A 110 -11.09 43.00 8.99
C ARG A 110 -10.59 42.85 7.56
N LYS A 111 -9.55 42.04 7.35
CA LYS A 111 -9.01 41.76 6.02
C LYS A 111 -10.02 41.01 5.14
N LYS A 112 -10.74 40.02 5.69
CA LYS A 112 -11.77 39.28 4.95
C LYS A 112 -13.00 40.14 4.63
N LEU A 113 -13.46 40.97 5.58
CA LEU A 113 -14.59 41.89 5.38
C LEU A 113 -14.25 43.00 4.38
N ALA A 114 -13.04 43.56 4.43
CA ALA A 114 -12.59 44.55 3.46
C ALA A 114 -12.46 43.99 2.03
N ALA A 115 -12.15 42.70 1.90
CA ALA A 115 -12.11 42.02 0.60
C ALA A 115 -13.51 41.67 0.06
N ALA A 116 -14.45 41.30 0.94
CA ALA A 116 -15.83 40.99 0.57
C ALA A 116 -16.66 42.25 0.28
N TYR A 117 -16.38 43.36 0.96
CA TYR A 117 -17.11 44.63 0.83
C TYR A 117 -16.16 45.80 0.50
N PRO A 118 -15.54 45.81 -0.69
CA PRO A 118 -14.53 46.81 -1.07
C PRO A 118 -15.09 48.23 -1.25
N LYS A 119 -16.43 48.40 -1.29
CA LYS A 119 -17.12 49.70 -1.45
C LYS A 119 -17.63 50.31 -0.14
N CYS A 120 -17.49 49.62 1.00
CA CYS A 120 -17.98 50.10 2.29
C CYS A 120 -16.96 51.02 2.99
N GLU A 121 -17.45 52.02 3.71
CA GLU A 121 -16.62 52.90 4.53
C GLU A 121 -15.99 52.12 5.69
N LYS A 122 -14.79 52.56 6.12
CA LYS A 122 -14.04 51.88 7.19
C LYS A 122 -14.82 51.82 8.50
N ASP A 123 -15.66 52.82 8.77
CA ASP A 123 -16.48 52.91 9.98
C ASP A 123 -17.63 51.91 9.98
N THR A 124 -18.21 51.63 8.81
CA THR A 124 -19.20 50.56 8.66
C THR A 124 -18.58 49.17 8.87
N ILE A 125 -17.36 48.96 8.37
CA ILE A 125 -16.60 47.71 8.62
C ILE A 125 -16.24 47.57 10.11
N ASN A 126 -15.91 48.68 10.79
CA ASN A 126 -15.69 48.70 12.24
C ASN A 126 -16.96 48.32 13.01
N GLY A 127 -18.12 48.86 12.63
CA GLY A 127 -19.41 48.49 13.22
C GLY A 127 -19.74 47.01 13.03
N MET A 128 -19.54 46.46 11.82
CA MET A 128 -19.72 45.03 11.56
C MET A 128 -18.77 44.15 12.38
N LEU A 129 -17.50 44.57 12.53
CA LEU A 129 -16.52 43.87 13.34
C LEU A 129 -16.89 43.84 14.82
N LEU A 130 -17.42 44.93 15.37
CA LEU A 130 -17.85 44.99 16.77
C LEU A 130 -18.96 43.98 17.06
N ILE A 131 -19.98 43.91 16.21
CA ILE A 131 -21.09 42.95 16.35
C ILE A 131 -20.57 41.51 16.24
N ILE A 132 -19.65 41.23 15.32
CA ILE A 132 -19.04 39.91 15.17
C ILE A 132 -18.20 39.54 16.39
N VAL A 133 -17.40 40.47 16.92
CA VAL A 133 -16.55 40.25 18.10
C VAL A 133 -17.39 40.04 19.35
N GLU A 134 -18.44 40.84 19.56
CA GLU A 134 -19.35 40.70 20.70
C GLU A 134 -20.00 39.32 20.74
N ASN A 135 -20.45 38.82 19.58
CA ASN A 135 -20.99 37.47 19.47
C ASN A 135 -19.92 36.37 19.66
N VAL A 136 -18.69 36.57 19.16
CA VAL A 136 -17.59 35.61 19.38
C VAL A 136 -17.18 35.57 20.86
N VAL A 137 -17.12 36.72 21.53
CA VAL A 137 -16.84 36.80 22.98
C VAL A 137 -17.95 36.13 23.77
N SER A 138 -19.22 36.40 23.43
CA SER A 138 -20.37 35.76 24.09
C SER A 138 -20.37 34.24 23.96
N GLU A 139 -19.99 33.70 22.79
CA GLU A 139 -19.87 32.26 22.59
C GLU A 139 -18.66 31.65 23.29
N MET A 140 -17.54 32.39 23.39
CA MET A 140 -16.35 31.96 24.12
C MET A 140 -16.57 31.96 25.64
N GLU A 141 -17.39 32.87 26.17
CA GLU A 141 -17.79 32.92 27.59
C GLU A 141 -18.76 31.79 27.97
N LYS A 142 -19.61 31.33 27.02
CA LYS A 142 -20.59 30.25 27.25
C LYS A 142 -19.99 28.83 27.19
N GLY A 143 -18.83 28.65 26.55
CA GLY A 143 -18.18 27.35 26.44
C GLY A 143 -16.74 27.50 25.98
N GLY A 144 -15.79 27.08 26.83
CA GLY A 144 -14.36 27.26 26.58
C GLY A 144 -13.92 26.77 25.20
N LEU A 145 -12.90 27.41 24.65
CA LEU A 145 -12.34 27.31 23.29
C LEU A 145 -12.24 25.87 22.67
N GLN A 146 -12.16 24.82 23.51
CA GLN A 146 -12.12 23.42 23.07
C GLN A 146 -13.49 22.82 22.74
N GLN A 147 -14.59 23.28 23.34
CA GLN A 147 -15.95 22.82 23.01
C GLN A 147 -16.48 23.40 21.70
N VAL A 148 -15.98 24.57 21.29
CA VAL A 148 -16.36 25.25 20.04
C VAL A 148 -15.69 24.63 18.81
N THR A 149 -14.58 23.89 18.99
CA THR A 149 -13.79 23.31 17.87
C THR A 149 -13.95 21.80 17.72
N GLY A 150 -14.68 21.14 18.63
CA GLY A 150 -15.08 19.75 18.49
C GLY A 150 -16.24 19.62 17.50
N SER A 151 -16.14 18.65 16.58
CA SER A 151 -17.08 18.39 15.48
C SER A 151 -18.50 17.92 15.91
N GLY A 152 -18.97 18.30 17.10
CA GLY A 152 -20.21 17.82 17.70
C GLY A 152 -20.97 18.83 18.58
N ALA A 153 -20.74 20.14 18.44
CA ALA A 153 -21.56 21.14 19.13
C ALA A 153 -22.78 21.54 18.29
N SER A 154 -23.95 21.60 18.92
CA SER A 154 -25.18 22.19 18.36
C SER A 154 -24.91 23.63 17.91
N MET A 155 -25.32 23.97 16.69
CA MET A 155 -25.18 25.32 16.12
C MET A 155 -25.82 26.37 17.05
N PRO A 156 -25.12 27.49 17.37
CA PRO A 156 -25.70 28.59 18.12
C PRO A 156 -26.86 29.21 17.32
N SER A 157 -28.01 29.34 17.95
CA SER A 157 -29.22 29.92 17.36
C SER A 157 -29.08 31.44 17.15
N GLY A 158 -29.50 31.96 15.98
CA GLY A 158 -30.13 33.30 15.90
C GLY A 158 -29.57 34.28 14.87
N ASP A 159 -28.30 34.69 14.97
CA ASP A 159 -27.96 36.08 14.58
C ASP A 159 -27.07 36.28 13.33
N PHE A 160 -26.40 35.24 12.82
CA PHE A 160 -25.62 35.34 11.56
C PHE A 160 -26.03 34.29 10.53
N SER A 161 -25.79 34.60 9.25
CA SER A 161 -25.95 33.62 8.17
C SER A 161 -24.97 32.46 8.34
N GLU A 162 -25.36 31.28 7.85
CA GLU A 162 -24.56 30.05 7.91
C GLU A 162 -23.15 30.24 7.28
N ASP A 163 -23.10 30.98 6.18
CA ASP A 163 -21.84 31.33 5.50
C ASP A 163 -20.95 32.26 6.34
N LEU A 164 -21.54 33.22 7.06
CA LEU A 164 -20.77 34.12 7.92
C LEU A 164 -20.20 33.36 9.12
N TRP A 165 -21.01 32.50 9.76
CA TRP A 165 -20.53 31.61 10.84
C TRP A 165 -19.39 30.70 10.39
N LYS A 166 -19.49 30.13 9.19
CA LYS A 166 -18.40 29.34 8.61
C LYS A 166 -17.12 30.15 8.44
N THR A 167 -17.22 31.39 7.94
CA THR A 167 -16.03 32.25 7.80
C THR A 167 -15.44 32.68 9.14
N VAL A 168 -16.27 32.93 10.15
CA VAL A 168 -15.86 33.25 11.52
C VAL A 168 -15.10 32.07 12.13
N TRP A 169 -15.63 30.85 12.04
CA TRP A 169 -14.97 29.64 12.50
C TRP A 169 -13.65 29.37 11.77
N ASP A 170 -13.63 29.54 10.45
CA ASP A 170 -12.41 29.38 9.67
C ASP A 170 -11.32 30.38 10.12
N VAL A 171 -11.70 31.63 10.40
CA VAL A 171 -10.76 32.65 10.90
C VAL A 171 -10.30 32.33 12.31
N SER A 172 -11.19 31.93 13.21
CA SER A 172 -10.84 31.49 14.57
C SER A 172 -9.85 30.33 14.54
N ASN A 173 -10.09 29.31 13.71
CA ASN A 173 -9.18 28.17 13.54
C ASN A 173 -7.82 28.56 12.92
N ILE A 174 -7.75 29.60 12.10
CA ILE A 174 -6.47 30.13 11.60
C ILE A 174 -5.71 30.81 12.75
N VAL A 175 -6.38 31.67 13.52
CA VAL A 175 -5.76 32.41 14.63
C VAL A 175 -5.23 31.44 15.70
N LEU A 176 -5.99 30.42 16.06
CA LEU A 176 -5.56 29.40 17.03
C LEU A 176 -4.33 28.63 16.57
N ARG A 177 -4.32 28.18 15.30
CA ARG A 177 -3.15 27.51 14.72
C ARG A 177 -1.92 28.41 14.69
N ASP A 178 -2.09 29.71 14.48
CA ASP A 178 -0.97 30.66 14.46
C ASP A 178 -0.44 30.95 15.86
N MET A 179 -1.33 31.11 16.86
CA MET A 179 -0.94 31.23 18.28
C MET A 179 -0.21 29.97 18.78
N GLU A 180 -0.67 28.78 18.42
CA GLU A 180 0.00 27.52 18.76
C GLU A 180 1.39 27.40 18.12
N LYS A 181 1.54 27.82 16.86
CA LYS A 181 2.85 27.82 16.19
C LYS A 181 3.82 28.76 16.89
N GLU A 182 3.36 29.91 17.36
CA GLU A 182 4.20 30.86 18.09
C GLU A 182 4.57 30.37 19.48
N LYS A 183 3.62 29.79 20.23
CA LYS A 183 3.91 29.12 21.51
C LYS A 183 4.95 28.01 21.33
N LYS A 184 4.85 27.21 20.26
CA LYS A 184 5.85 26.17 19.91
C LYS A 184 7.21 26.77 19.53
N LYS A 185 7.24 27.90 18.84
CA LYS A 185 8.49 28.61 18.50
C LYS A 185 9.17 29.18 19.74
N GLU A 186 8.42 29.78 20.66
CA GLU A 186 9.02 30.33 21.89
C GLU A 186 9.52 29.20 22.80
N LYS A 187 8.74 28.13 22.98
CA LYS A 187 9.21 26.89 23.65
C LYS A 187 10.51 26.37 23.02
N MET A 188 10.55 26.24 21.70
CA MET A 188 11.74 25.80 20.96
C MET A 188 12.95 26.70 21.25
N LYS A 189 12.76 28.02 21.29
CA LYS A 189 13.80 29.01 21.60
C LYS A 189 14.33 28.85 23.02
N THR A 190 13.46 28.57 23.99
CA THR A 190 13.86 28.24 25.37
C THR A 190 14.70 26.97 25.41
N PHE A 191 14.30 25.91 24.71
CA PHE A 191 15.07 24.66 24.65
C PHE A 191 16.41 24.80 23.91
N LEU A 192 16.49 25.66 22.88
CA LEU A 192 17.75 25.99 22.20
C LEU A 192 18.75 26.74 23.10
N GLN A 193 18.25 27.37 24.17
CA GLN A 193 19.05 28.06 25.19
C GLN A 193 19.26 27.22 26.46
N SER A 194 18.65 26.03 26.54
CA SER A 194 18.85 25.11 27.67
C SER A 194 20.30 24.64 27.76
N GLU A 195 20.81 24.51 28.99
CA GLU A 195 22.22 24.20 29.21
C GLU A 195 22.56 22.78 28.72
N GLU A 196 21.63 21.84 28.84
CA GLU A 196 21.80 20.48 28.32
C GLU A 196 21.98 20.43 26.79
N VAL A 197 21.23 21.26 26.03
CA VAL A 197 21.38 21.34 24.57
C VAL A 197 22.69 22.03 24.20
N LYS A 198 23.17 22.99 25.00
CA LYS A 198 24.48 23.60 24.81
C LYS A 198 25.62 22.64 25.13
N GLU A 199 25.48 21.79 26.14
CA GLU A 199 26.46 20.76 26.47
C GLU A 199 26.56 19.71 25.36
N MET A 200 25.44 19.22 24.85
CA MET A 200 25.43 18.32 23.68
C MET A 200 26.03 18.99 22.43
N TYR A 201 25.79 20.30 22.24
CA TYR A 201 26.40 21.09 21.16
C TYR A 201 27.92 21.24 21.31
N ARG A 202 28.42 21.46 22.54
CA ARG A 202 29.87 21.50 22.82
C ARG A 202 30.51 20.14 22.61
N PHE A 203 29.90 19.08 23.13
CA PHE A 203 30.37 17.70 22.98
C PHE A 203 30.45 17.28 21.50
N ALA A 204 29.44 17.57 20.68
CA ALA A 204 29.52 17.26 19.26
C ALA A 204 30.60 18.07 18.51
N GLY A 205 30.88 19.28 18.97
CA GLY A 205 32.03 20.06 18.51
C GLY A 205 33.38 19.42 18.87
N GLU A 206 33.50 18.86 20.07
CA GLU A 206 34.69 18.11 20.54
C GLU A 206 34.89 16.80 19.77
N VAL A 207 33.81 16.12 19.40
CA VAL A 207 33.81 14.92 18.55
C VAL A 207 34.09 15.24 17.06
N GLY A 208 34.21 16.53 16.70
CA GLY A 208 34.63 16.98 15.37
C GLY A 208 33.51 17.33 14.39
N ILE A 209 32.25 17.33 14.82
CA ILE A 209 31.09 17.71 13.98
C ILE A 209 31.04 19.24 13.86
N ARG A 210 31.02 19.77 12.63
CA ARG A 210 31.06 21.22 12.35
C ARG A 210 30.05 21.64 11.28
N GLY A 211 29.83 22.95 11.15
CA GLY A 211 29.03 23.54 10.07
C GLY A 211 27.52 23.30 10.19
N ASP A 212 26.85 23.08 9.05
CA ASP A 212 25.39 22.95 9.00
C ASP A 212 24.86 21.73 9.74
N MET A 213 25.63 20.65 9.80
CA MET A 213 25.26 19.43 10.52
C MET A 213 25.19 19.66 12.04
N LEU A 214 26.10 20.47 12.59
CA LEU A 214 26.07 20.84 14.01
C LEU A 214 24.88 21.76 14.34
N ARG A 215 24.53 22.68 13.41
CA ARG A 215 23.30 23.48 13.53
C ARG A 215 22.06 22.60 13.50
N GLU A 216 21.99 21.62 12.60
CA GLU A 216 20.86 20.71 12.47
C GLU A 216 20.69 19.84 13.72
N PHE A 217 21.78 19.31 14.29
CA PHE A 217 21.73 18.56 15.54
C PHE A 217 21.25 19.40 16.71
N ARG A 218 21.67 20.67 16.79
CA ARG A 218 21.18 21.59 17.82
C ARG A 218 19.66 21.74 17.79
N PHE A 219 19.07 21.87 16.61
CA PHE A 219 17.61 21.94 16.45
C PHE A 219 16.94 20.59 16.74
N LYS A 220 17.54 19.46 16.34
CA LYS A 220 17.00 18.13 16.61
C LYS A 220 16.96 17.81 18.10
N TRP A 221 18.02 18.12 18.85
CA TRP A 221 18.04 17.91 20.30
C TRP A 221 17.07 18.82 21.04
N ALA A 222 17.00 20.11 20.67
CA ALA A 222 16.01 21.02 21.24
C ALA A 222 14.57 20.54 20.98
N ARG A 223 14.30 20.01 19.78
CA ARG A 223 13.01 19.41 19.42
C ARG A 223 12.69 18.17 20.24
N GLN A 224 13.62 17.25 20.37
CA GLN A 224 13.43 16.02 21.14
C GLN A 224 13.18 16.31 22.62
N LYS A 225 13.84 17.34 23.17
CA LYS A 225 13.61 17.81 24.55
C LYS A 225 12.25 18.48 24.72
N MET A 226 11.86 19.31 23.76
CA MET A 226 10.52 19.92 23.73
C MET A 226 9.42 18.84 23.70
N GLU A 227 9.53 17.84 22.81
CA GLU A 227 8.58 16.73 22.70
C GLU A 227 8.51 15.90 24.00
N LYS A 228 9.65 15.69 24.67
CA LYS A 228 9.69 15.02 25.97
C LYS A 228 9.01 15.86 27.07
N SER A 229 9.21 17.18 27.10
CA SER A 229 8.55 18.09 28.04
C SER A 229 7.04 18.10 27.81
N ASP A 230 6.61 18.23 26.56
CA ASP A 230 5.19 18.25 26.17
C ASP A 230 4.50 16.93 26.55
N PHE A 231 5.19 15.79 26.43
CA PHE A 231 4.69 14.49 26.89
C PHE A 231 4.41 14.47 28.40
N TYR A 232 5.35 14.95 29.23
CA TYR A 232 5.14 14.99 30.69
C TYR A 232 4.10 16.04 31.09
N GLU A 233 4.07 17.21 30.45
CA GLU A 233 3.01 18.20 30.64
C GLU A 233 1.63 17.61 30.31
N SER A 234 1.52 16.78 29.26
CA SER A 234 0.28 16.11 28.90
C SER A 234 -0.15 15.05 29.93
N LEU A 235 0.79 14.31 30.52
CA LEU A 235 0.51 13.38 31.61
C LEU A 235 0.06 14.10 32.89
N GLU A 236 0.65 15.26 33.16
CA GLU A 236 0.27 16.08 34.32
C GLU A 236 -1.13 16.66 34.14
N ARG A 237 -1.50 17.06 32.92
CA ARG A 237 -2.85 17.51 32.59
C ARG A 237 -3.88 16.40 32.76
N MET A 238 -3.62 15.21 32.23
CA MET A 238 -4.50 14.05 32.43
C MET A 238 -4.67 13.69 33.91
N ARG A 239 -3.64 13.86 34.74
CA ARG A 239 -3.74 13.65 36.19
C ARG A 239 -4.60 14.71 36.88
N LYS A 240 -4.49 15.97 36.46
CA LYS A 240 -5.34 17.06 36.98
C LYS A 240 -6.79 16.88 36.57
N GLU A 241 -7.05 16.51 35.32
CA GLU A 241 -8.39 16.20 34.79
C GLU A 241 -9.02 15.01 35.54
N ALA A 242 -8.26 13.94 35.77
CA ALA A 242 -8.72 12.79 36.57
C ALA A 242 -9.02 13.18 38.04
N SER A 243 -8.21 14.06 38.63
CA SER A 243 -8.42 14.54 40.00
C SER A 243 -9.62 15.50 40.12
N GLN A 244 -9.91 16.27 39.06
CA GLN A 244 -11.09 17.14 38.98
C GLN A 244 -12.38 16.32 38.79
N ASN A 245 -12.34 15.26 37.96
CA ASN A 245 -13.46 14.32 37.81
C ASN A 245 -13.76 13.57 39.13
N ASP A 246 -12.73 13.15 39.88
CA ASP A 246 -12.88 12.54 41.21
C ASP A 246 -13.50 13.52 42.25
N SER A 247 -13.38 14.83 42.02
CA SER A 247 -13.97 15.86 42.88
C SER A 247 -15.43 16.13 42.50
N GLN A 248 -15.76 16.13 41.20
CA GLN A 248 -17.13 16.24 40.70
C GLN A 248 -17.99 14.99 40.99
N GLU A 249 -17.41 13.79 41.01
CA GLU A 249 -18.12 12.57 41.43
C GLU A 249 -18.46 12.55 42.93
N LYS A 250 -17.68 13.25 43.77
CA LYS A 250 -17.98 13.40 45.20
C LYS A 250 -19.12 14.38 45.48
N ASP A 251 -19.30 15.39 44.63
CA ASP A 251 -20.41 16.35 44.76
C ASP A 251 -21.76 15.77 44.28
N GLN A 252 -21.76 14.72 43.45
CA GLN A 252 -22.99 13.99 43.07
C GLN A 252 -23.42 12.90 44.06
N TRP A 253 -22.51 12.38 44.90
CA TRP A 253 -22.84 11.39 45.94
C TRP A 253 -23.20 12.03 47.30
N GLY A 254 -23.16 13.36 47.40
CA GLY A 254 -23.38 14.13 48.63
C GLY A 254 -24.84 14.35 49.06
N ASN A 255 -25.84 13.80 48.36
CA ASN A 255 -27.25 13.97 48.71
C ASN A 255 -27.97 12.63 48.98
N LYS A 256 -27.64 12.02 50.13
CA LYS A 256 -28.58 11.18 50.88
C LYS A 256 -28.20 11.16 52.36
N VAL A 257 -28.81 12.09 53.09
CA VAL A 257 -28.98 12.05 54.54
C VAL A 257 -29.80 10.79 54.89
N VAL A 258 -29.38 10.04 55.91
CA VAL A 258 -30.19 9.61 57.07
C VAL A 258 -29.29 8.82 58.04
N THR A 259 -28.93 9.55 59.11
CA THR A 259 -28.85 9.20 60.54
C THR A 259 -28.24 7.88 61.02
N GLY A 260 -27.29 8.02 61.95
CA GLY A 260 -27.30 7.25 63.20
C GLY A 260 -25.96 6.64 63.62
N ASP A 261 -25.08 7.50 64.13
CA ASP A 261 -24.33 7.36 65.40
C ASP A 261 -22.79 7.34 65.34
N GLY A 262 -22.20 8.36 65.97
CA GLY A 262 -20.98 8.20 66.78
C GLY A 262 -19.75 9.06 66.45
N ASN A 263 -19.80 10.34 66.83
CA ASN A 263 -18.70 11.18 67.37
C ASN A 263 -17.58 11.77 66.48
N LEU A 264 -17.84 12.97 65.92
CA LEU A 264 -17.33 14.31 66.34
C LEU A 264 -15.95 14.41 67.04
N LEU A 265 -14.96 15.08 66.41
CA LEU A 265 -14.57 16.49 66.71
C LEU A 265 -13.26 16.96 66.01
N GLU A 266 -13.43 18.10 65.32
CA GLU A 266 -12.58 19.29 65.22
C GLU A 266 -11.13 19.25 64.73
N GLY A 267 -10.91 20.05 63.68
CA GLY A 267 -9.60 20.39 63.14
C GLY A 267 -8.84 21.44 63.94
N LYS A 268 -7.53 21.50 63.67
CA LYS A 268 -6.70 22.67 63.91
C LYS A 268 -5.59 22.71 62.87
N GLN A 269 -5.67 23.67 61.95
CA GLN A 269 -4.48 24.18 61.26
C GLN A 269 -3.81 25.19 62.18
N THR A 270 -2.52 24.99 62.45
CA THR A 270 -1.57 26.07 62.75
C THR A 270 -0.22 25.66 62.19
N GLY A 271 0.28 26.40 61.21
CA GLY A 271 1.67 26.29 60.78
C GLY A 271 2.63 26.93 61.79
N VAL A 272 3.86 26.43 61.83
CA VAL A 272 5.14 27.18 61.73
C VAL A 272 6.28 26.39 62.39
N SER A 273 7.41 26.40 61.68
CA SER A 273 8.79 26.04 62.05
C SER A 273 9.24 24.58 61.85
N LEU A 274 10.36 24.45 61.14
CA LEU A 274 11.08 23.21 60.85
C LEU A 274 11.95 22.79 62.04
N PRO A 275 11.89 21.51 62.47
CA PRO A 275 13.05 20.83 63.06
C PRO A 275 13.45 19.54 62.32
N LYS A 276 14.75 19.22 62.48
CA LYS A 276 15.60 18.35 61.67
C LYS A 276 15.26 16.84 61.71
N ARG A 277 15.57 16.18 60.58
CA ARG A 277 15.46 14.75 60.25
C ARG A 277 15.81 13.78 61.39
N HIS A 278 14.82 13.02 61.87
CA HIS A 278 15.00 11.70 62.50
C HIS A 278 13.77 10.82 62.22
N GLY A 279 13.97 9.63 61.65
CA GLY A 279 12.95 8.57 61.64
C GLY A 279 12.27 8.25 60.29
N LYS A 280 12.12 6.95 60.04
CA LYS A 280 11.68 6.28 58.79
C LYS A 280 10.44 6.91 58.16
N ILE A 281 10.55 7.31 56.90
CA ILE A 281 9.44 7.88 56.13
C ILE A 281 8.56 6.73 55.58
N LYS A 282 7.29 6.73 55.97
CA LYS A 282 6.21 6.04 55.25
C LYS A 282 5.77 6.95 54.10
N TYR A 283 6.04 6.57 52.85
CA TYR A 283 5.39 7.18 51.70
C TYR A 283 4.30 6.24 51.16
N LYS A 284 3.11 6.80 50.90
CA LYS A 284 2.19 6.29 49.89
C LYS A 284 2.40 7.16 48.64
N ILE A 285 2.83 6.55 47.54
CA ILE A 285 2.82 7.19 46.22
C ILE A 285 1.93 6.31 45.35
N TYR A 286 0.95 6.89 44.66
CA TYR A 286 -0.05 6.20 43.82
C TYR A 286 -0.86 5.11 44.54
N GLY A 287 -1.30 5.36 45.78
CA GLY A 287 -2.14 4.41 46.52
C GLY A 287 -1.45 3.12 47.00
N LEU A 288 -0.15 2.93 46.71
CA LEU A 288 0.61 1.76 47.14
C LEU A 288 1.34 2.04 48.46
N ASP A 289 1.14 1.15 49.44
CA ASP A 289 1.82 1.20 50.75
C ASP A 289 3.21 0.53 50.66
N LEU A 290 4.26 1.36 50.69
CA LEU A 290 5.66 0.93 50.63
C LEU A 290 6.20 0.43 51.98
N SER A 291 5.39 0.37 53.03
CA SER A 291 5.80 -0.17 54.34
C SER A 291 5.83 -1.70 54.39
N ASN A 292 5.38 -2.38 53.33
CA ASN A 292 5.39 -3.84 53.27
C ASN A 292 6.83 -4.36 53.08
N PRO A 293 7.34 -5.26 53.94
CA PRO A 293 8.70 -5.84 53.81
C PRO A 293 8.91 -6.65 52.52
N LYS A 294 7.85 -6.89 51.73
CA LYS A 294 7.97 -7.40 50.36
C LYS A 294 8.63 -6.40 49.41
N TRP A 295 8.46 -5.08 49.61
CA TRP A 295 9.06 -4.06 48.77
C TRP A 295 10.54 -3.87 49.00
N THR A 296 11.02 -4.07 50.23
CA THR A 296 12.47 -4.16 50.49
C THR A 296 13.07 -5.35 49.77
N LYS A 297 12.42 -6.52 49.77
CA LYS A 297 12.87 -7.67 48.96
C LYS A 297 12.83 -7.41 47.46
N VAL A 298 11.81 -6.71 46.95
CA VAL A 298 11.74 -6.32 45.53
C VAL A 298 12.80 -5.28 45.20
N ALA A 299 13.06 -4.32 46.09
CA ALA A 299 14.11 -3.33 45.94
C ALA A 299 15.50 -3.97 46.01
N ASP A 300 15.71 -4.94 46.90
CA ASP A 300 16.96 -5.71 46.99
C ASP A 300 17.14 -6.59 45.75
N LYS A 301 16.07 -7.21 45.23
CA LYS A 301 16.10 -7.97 43.97
C LYS A 301 16.32 -7.07 42.76
N ILE A 302 15.76 -5.86 42.77
CA ILE A 302 16.03 -4.82 41.76
C ILE A 302 17.47 -4.34 41.89
N ASN A 303 18.00 -4.15 43.09
CA ASN A 303 19.37 -3.70 43.34
C ASN A 303 20.39 -4.81 43.02
N GLU A 304 20.03 -6.07 43.22
CA GLU A 304 20.76 -7.25 42.73
C GLU A 304 20.71 -7.36 41.20
N SER A 305 19.55 -7.07 40.57
CA SER A 305 19.45 -7.00 39.11
C SER A 305 20.10 -5.75 38.49
N SER A 306 20.17 -4.64 39.24
CA SER A 306 20.75 -3.36 38.82
C SER A 306 22.25 -3.29 39.10
N LYS A 307 22.78 -4.12 40.01
CA LYS A 307 24.22 -4.43 40.08
C LYS A 307 24.75 -5.06 38.79
N PHE A 308 23.88 -5.46 37.85
CA PHE A 308 24.23 -6.05 36.56
C PHE A 308 24.03 -5.10 35.35
N MET A 309 23.91 -3.78 35.51
CA MET A 309 23.82 -2.88 34.35
C MET A 309 24.57 -1.56 34.57
N TRP A 310 25.90 -1.61 34.40
CA TRP A 310 26.69 -0.49 33.85
C TRP A 310 27.11 -0.90 32.44
N PRO A 311 27.12 -0.02 31.42
CA PRO A 311 27.73 -0.37 30.13
C PRO A 311 29.21 -0.65 30.39
N GLU A 312 29.62 -1.91 30.37
CA GLU A 312 31.04 -2.26 30.40
C GLU A 312 31.68 -1.68 29.13
N GLU A 313 32.73 -0.86 29.29
CA GLU A 313 33.52 -0.39 28.16
C GLU A 313 34.24 -1.59 27.52
N PRO A 314 34.33 -1.65 26.17
CA PRO A 314 35.03 -2.75 25.51
C PRO A 314 36.47 -2.85 26.02
N LYS A 315 36.94 -4.06 26.32
CA LYS A 315 38.26 -4.28 26.93
C LYS A 315 39.35 -3.68 26.03
N PRO A 316 40.40 -3.05 26.60
CA PRO A 316 41.46 -2.43 25.80
C PRO A 316 42.13 -3.45 24.89
N ILE A 317 42.01 -3.23 23.58
CA ILE A 317 42.43 -4.17 22.53
C ILE A 317 43.96 -4.24 22.50
N SER A 318 44.53 -5.40 22.85
CA SER A 318 45.96 -5.70 22.71
C SER A 318 46.43 -5.54 21.26
N ASN A 319 47.68 -5.10 21.03
CA ASN A 319 48.23 -4.89 19.67
C ASN A 319 48.13 -6.14 18.77
N LYS A 320 48.20 -7.35 19.34
CA LYS A 320 47.99 -8.60 18.60
C LYS A 320 46.53 -8.81 18.21
N CYS A 321 45.59 -8.47 19.09
CA CYS A 321 44.16 -8.54 18.81
C CYS A 321 43.73 -7.51 17.75
N LYS A 322 44.38 -6.33 17.69
CA LYS A 322 44.18 -5.36 16.59
C LYS A 322 44.58 -5.94 15.24
N LEU A 323 45.75 -6.58 15.16
CA LEU A 323 46.22 -7.25 13.94
C LEU A 323 45.29 -8.39 13.50
N VAL A 324 44.80 -9.20 14.45
CA VAL A 324 43.83 -10.26 14.15
C VAL A 324 42.49 -9.67 13.70
N THR A 325 42.05 -8.57 14.31
CA THR A 325 40.82 -7.86 13.89
C THR A 325 40.96 -7.29 12.48
N GLU A 326 42.09 -6.67 12.13
CA GLU A 326 42.37 -6.20 10.76
C GLU A 326 42.45 -7.34 9.75
N LYS A 327 43.01 -8.50 10.14
CA LYS A 327 42.99 -9.72 9.32
C LYS A 327 41.58 -10.23 9.09
N ILE A 328 40.72 -10.26 10.12
CA ILE A 328 39.30 -10.65 9.99
C ILE A 328 38.55 -9.69 9.05
N LEU A 329 38.83 -8.38 9.13
CA LEU A 329 38.23 -7.37 8.28
C LEU A 329 38.71 -7.42 6.82
N SER A 330 39.89 -7.99 6.56
CA SER A 330 40.49 -8.09 5.20
C SER A 330 40.32 -9.48 4.55
N LEU A 331 39.57 -10.38 5.18
CA LEU A 331 39.24 -11.69 4.62
C LEU A 331 38.44 -11.54 3.31
N LYS A 332 38.63 -12.49 2.40
CA LYS A 332 37.85 -12.60 1.16
C LYS A 332 36.61 -13.47 1.39
N ASP A 333 35.63 -13.33 0.50
CA ASP A 333 34.30 -13.95 0.67
C ASP A 333 34.34 -15.49 0.79
N GLU A 334 35.35 -16.15 0.21
CA GLU A 334 35.53 -17.61 0.25
C GLU A 334 36.28 -18.12 1.50
N ASP A 335 36.93 -17.23 2.25
CA ASP A 335 37.74 -17.63 3.40
C ASP A 335 36.86 -18.05 4.59
N ASP A 336 37.34 -19.02 5.37
CA ASP A 336 36.69 -19.44 6.61
C ASP A 336 37.15 -18.53 7.78
N PRO A 337 36.24 -17.78 8.43
CA PRO A 337 36.61 -16.92 9.54
C PRO A 337 36.87 -17.69 10.84
N ALA A 338 36.41 -18.95 10.98
CA ALA A 338 36.50 -19.73 12.21
C ALA A 338 37.90 -19.80 12.87
N PRO A 339 39.02 -20.06 12.16
CA PRO A 339 40.35 -20.10 12.77
C PRO A 339 40.80 -18.75 13.34
N LEU A 340 40.52 -17.65 12.64
CA LEU A 340 40.88 -16.30 13.10
C LEU A 340 39.98 -15.83 14.24
N LEU A 341 38.71 -16.23 14.23
CA LEU A 341 37.79 -16.01 15.36
C LEU A 341 38.20 -16.80 16.60
N GLY A 342 38.73 -18.01 16.44
CA GLY A 342 39.32 -18.80 17.52
C GLY A 342 40.53 -18.10 18.15
N GLU A 343 41.48 -17.64 17.32
CA GLU A 343 42.64 -16.85 17.80
C GLU A 343 42.19 -15.56 18.49
N TRP A 344 41.18 -14.88 17.93
CA TRP A 344 40.62 -13.66 18.51
C TRP A 344 39.94 -13.91 19.88
N LYS A 345 39.20 -15.02 20.00
CA LYS A 345 38.56 -15.47 21.23
C LYS A 345 39.58 -15.77 22.33
N ASP A 346 40.64 -16.52 22.00
CA ASP A 346 41.69 -16.88 22.95
C ASP A 346 42.46 -15.67 23.46
N LEU A 347 42.66 -14.65 22.61
CA LEU A 347 43.38 -13.43 22.95
C LEU A 347 42.56 -12.44 23.79
N LEU A 348 41.26 -12.29 23.52
CA LEU A 348 40.45 -11.21 24.11
C LEU A 348 39.54 -11.67 25.25
N GLN A 349 39.12 -12.95 25.26
CA GLN A 349 37.98 -13.43 26.05
C GLN A 349 36.78 -12.47 25.93
N PRO A 350 36.20 -12.38 24.72
CA PRO A 350 35.26 -11.34 24.36
C PRO A 350 33.96 -11.42 25.15
N SER A 351 33.49 -10.26 25.60
CA SER A 351 32.13 -10.07 26.11
C SER A 351 31.16 -9.89 24.94
N ARG A 352 29.85 -9.93 25.22
CA ARG A 352 28.81 -9.65 24.21
C ARG A 352 29.04 -8.31 23.47
N ILE A 353 29.54 -7.29 24.16
CA ILE A 353 29.76 -5.95 23.60
C ILE A 353 30.91 -5.97 22.59
N ASP A 354 31.97 -6.71 22.87
CA ASP A 354 33.12 -6.86 21.97
C ASP A 354 32.71 -7.55 20.66
N TRP A 355 31.83 -8.56 20.75
CA TRP A 355 31.26 -9.24 19.60
C TRP A 355 30.37 -8.33 18.74
N VAL A 356 29.49 -7.54 19.36
CA VAL A 356 28.65 -6.58 18.64
C VAL A 356 29.51 -5.52 17.95
N GLY A 357 30.55 -5.02 18.62
CA GLY A 357 31.49 -4.05 18.03
C GLY A 357 32.29 -4.62 16.84
N LEU A 358 32.61 -5.92 16.85
CA LEU A 358 33.21 -6.59 15.69
C LEU A 358 32.20 -6.71 14.53
N LEU A 359 30.96 -7.09 14.82
CA LEU A 359 29.90 -7.19 13.81
C LEU A 359 29.59 -5.84 13.16
N ASP A 360 29.51 -4.76 13.92
CA ASP A 360 29.23 -3.43 13.36
C ASP A 360 30.35 -3.00 12.39
N LYS A 361 31.62 -3.27 12.74
CA LYS A 361 32.77 -3.02 11.85
C LYS A 361 32.74 -3.90 10.59
N LEU A 362 32.37 -5.17 10.73
CA LEU A 362 32.25 -6.09 9.60
C LEU A 362 31.09 -5.72 8.68
N LYS A 363 29.97 -5.24 9.24
CA LYS A 363 28.80 -4.82 8.47
C LYS A 363 29.12 -3.66 7.52
N GLU A 364 30.01 -2.76 7.92
CA GLU A 364 30.45 -1.62 7.09
C GLU A 364 31.44 -2.01 5.99
N GLN A 365 32.24 -3.07 6.19
CA GLN A 365 33.31 -3.44 5.26
C GLN A 365 33.01 -4.66 4.37
N ASN A 366 32.42 -5.72 4.93
CA ASN A 366 32.11 -6.95 4.19
C ASN A 366 30.82 -7.63 4.73
N SER A 367 29.72 -7.49 3.97
CA SER A 367 28.42 -8.08 4.30
C SER A 367 28.43 -9.62 4.31
N ASN A 368 29.16 -10.27 3.40
CA ASN A 368 29.20 -11.73 3.32
C ASN A 368 29.87 -12.37 4.53
N ILE A 369 31.00 -11.81 4.94
CA ILE A 369 31.74 -12.29 6.12
C ILE A 369 30.97 -11.92 7.39
N HIS A 370 30.31 -10.77 7.43
CA HIS A 370 29.40 -10.41 8.51
C HIS A 370 28.35 -11.50 8.78
N PHE A 371 27.73 -12.11 7.75
CA PHE A 371 26.78 -13.21 7.95
C PHE A 371 27.43 -14.49 8.48
N LYS A 372 28.58 -14.89 7.94
CA LYS A 372 29.33 -16.07 8.43
C LYS A 372 29.75 -15.91 9.90
N VAL A 373 30.27 -14.74 10.26
CA VAL A 373 30.68 -14.42 11.64
C VAL A 373 29.45 -14.33 12.56
N SER A 374 28.34 -13.74 12.09
CA SER A 374 27.08 -13.70 12.84
C SER A 374 26.52 -15.10 13.09
N GLU A 375 26.61 -15.99 12.11
CA GLU A 375 26.18 -17.40 12.26
C GLU A 375 27.05 -18.15 13.29
N PHE A 376 28.36 -17.94 13.27
CA PHE A 376 29.29 -18.52 14.26
C PHE A 376 29.01 -18.03 15.68
N LEU A 377 28.71 -16.74 15.82
CA LEU A 377 28.42 -16.10 17.10
C LEU A 377 27.18 -16.67 17.80
N LEU A 378 26.18 -17.09 17.04
CA LEU A 378 24.93 -17.63 17.60
C LEU A 378 25.15 -18.97 18.33
N SER A 379 26.21 -19.72 18.01
CA SER A 379 26.60 -20.95 18.71
C SER A 379 27.52 -20.73 19.91
N GLU A 380 27.94 -19.49 20.18
CA GLU A 380 28.95 -19.20 21.20
C GLU A 380 28.32 -18.88 22.57
N ASP A 381 28.72 -19.65 23.60
CA ASP A 381 28.27 -19.50 24.99
C ASP A 381 28.59 -18.10 25.57
N SER A 382 29.65 -17.46 25.07
CA SER A 382 30.10 -16.12 25.49
C SER A 382 29.15 -15.00 25.05
N PHE A 383 28.41 -15.19 23.95
CA PHE A 383 27.51 -14.18 23.40
C PHE A 383 26.11 -14.21 24.04
N LYS A 384 25.67 -15.40 24.51
CA LYS A 384 24.33 -15.67 25.03
C LYS A 384 23.26 -15.13 24.07
N ALA A 385 23.15 -15.75 22.90
CA ALA A 385 22.23 -15.30 21.85
C ALA A 385 20.80 -15.15 22.37
N SER A 386 20.18 -14.00 22.08
CA SER A 386 18.78 -13.72 22.39
C SER A 386 17.91 -13.97 21.16
N GLU A 387 16.62 -14.19 21.36
CA GLU A 387 15.60 -14.28 20.30
C GLU A 387 15.75 -13.14 19.27
N ARG A 388 15.98 -11.92 19.75
CA ARG A 388 16.14 -10.72 18.91
C ARG A 388 17.36 -10.77 17.99
N ASP A 389 18.43 -11.46 18.39
CA ASP A 389 19.65 -11.57 17.57
C ASP A 389 19.40 -12.49 16.36
N TYR A 390 18.69 -13.61 16.57
CA TYR A 390 18.20 -14.47 15.49
C TYR A 390 17.25 -13.72 14.57
N SER A 391 16.25 -13.01 15.10
CA SER A 391 15.29 -12.23 14.29
C SER A 391 15.97 -11.20 13.39
N LYS A 392 16.96 -10.47 13.92
CA LYS A 392 17.73 -9.48 13.15
C LYS A 392 18.53 -10.12 12.03
N LEU A 393 19.17 -11.26 12.30
CA LEU A 393 19.96 -11.97 11.30
C LEU A 393 19.06 -12.51 10.18
N ILE A 394 17.92 -13.10 10.55
CA ILE A 394 16.93 -13.60 9.58
C ILE A 394 16.36 -12.45 8.74
N ASP A 395 16.05 -11.29 9.33
CA ASP A 395 15.58 -10.10 8.59
C ASP A 395 16.65 -9.54 7.64
N ALA A 396 17.91 -9.52 8.05
CA ALA A 396 19.01 -9.11 7.19
C ALA A 396 19.20 -10.07 6.00
N LEU A 397 19.21 -11.39 6.26
CA LEU A 397 19.29 -12.42 5.21
C LEU A 397 18.08 -12.39 4.26
N ALA A 398 16.88 -12.15 4.79
CA ALA A 398 15.65 -12.01 3.99
C ALA A 398 15.70 -10.80 3.04
N LYS A 399 16.33 -9.69 3.46
CA LYS A 399 16.49 -8.49 2.63
C LYS A 399 17.50 -8.71 1.50
N GLU A 400 18.55 -9.48 1.76
CA GLU A 400 19.54 -9.88 0.75
C GLU A 400 19.12 -11.09 -0.10
N ASN A 401 17.89 -11.57 0.08
CA ASN A 401 17.31 -12.70 -0.67
C ASN A 401 18.08 -14.03 -0.50
N ARG A 402 18.78 -14.19 0.64
CA ARG A 402 19.54 -15.41 0.99
C ARG A 402 18.67 -16.40 1.77
N LEU A 403 17.71 -17.01 1.07
CA LEU A 403 16.69 -17.87 1.68
C LEU A 403 17.30 -19.10 2.41
N GLU A 404 18.22 -19.81 1.77
CA GLU A 404 18.81 -21.03 2.33
C GLU A 404 19.52 -20.75 3.66
N ASP A 405 20.26 -19.65 3.73
CA ASP A 405 20.95 -19.23 4.93
C ASP A 405 19.95 -18.83 6.03
N ALA A 406 18.90 -18.09 5.68
CA ALA A 406 17.84 -17.73 6.64
C ALA A 406 17.14 -18.97 7.22
N GLU A 407 16.90 -20.00 6.42
CA GLU A 407 16.35 -21.28 6.88
C GLU A 407 17.32 -22.05 7.79
N ARG A 408 18.63 -22.03 7.50
CA ARG A 408 19.63 -22.62 8.39
C ARG A 408 19.64 -21.93 9.76
N ILE A 409 19.57 -20.60 9.78
CA ILE A 409 19.50 -19.83 11.04
C ILE A 409 18.20 -20.11 11.79
N LEU A 410 17.06 -20.19 11.10
CA LEU A 410 15.77 -20.54 11.70
C LEU A 410 15.80 -21.95 12.32
N LYS A 411 16.41 -22.92 11.64
CA LYS A 411 16.58 -24.27 12.18
C LYS A 411 17.44 -24.25 13.45
N LYS A 412 18.58 -23.54 13.43
CA LYS A 412 19.43 -23.37 14.62
C LYS A 412 18.69 -22.72 15.79
N MET A 413 17.83 -21.73 15.51
CA MET A 413 16.99 -21.07 16.52
C MET A 413 16.06 -22.09 17.21
N ASN A 414 15.42 -22.95 16.43
CA ASN A 414 14.54 -24.00 16.93
C ASN A 414 15.30 -25.10 17.69
N ASP A 415 16.48 -25.52 17.18
CA ASP A 415 17.34 -26.54 17.82
C ASP A 415 17.84 -26.07 19.20
N MET A 416 18.05 -24.76 19.37
CA MET A 416 18.39 -24.13 20.66
C MET A 416 17.18 -23.92 21.57
N GLY A 417 15.98 -24.34 21.16
CA GLY A 417 14.74 -24.21 21.92
C GLY A 417 14.20 -22.77 22.00
N ILE A 418 14.67 -21.86 21.14
CA ILE A 418 14.21 -20.47 21.09
C ILE A 418 13.08 -20.39 20.06
N LEU A 419 11.88 -20.00 20.50
CA LEU A 419 10.72 -19.90 19.62
C LEU A 419 10.79 -18.62 18.76
N PRO A 420 10.43 -18.69 17.47
CA PRO A 420 10.40 -17.50 16.61
C PRO A 420 9.39 -16.44 17.08
N ASP A 421 9.88 -15.21 17.29
CA ASP A 421 8.99 -14.06 17.50
C ASP A 421 8.01 -13.85 16.34
N VAL A 422 6.95 -13.09 16.62
CA VAL A 422 6.05 -12.49 15.63
C VAL A 422 6.82 -11.75 14.54
N ILE A 423 7.84 -10.96 14.90
CA ILE A 423 8.64 -10.21 13.92
C ILE A 423 9.35 -11.18 12.96
N THR A 424 9.93 -12.26 13.49
CA THR A 424 10.56 -13.32 12.70
C THR A 424 9.56 -13.96 11.74
N SER A 425 8.37 -14.29 12.25
CA SER A 425 7.32 -14.92 11.46
C SER A 425 6.80 -14.02 10.33
N ILE A 426 6.66 -12.71 10.57
CA ILE A 426 6.32 -11.70 9.53
C ILE A 426 7.40 -11.65 8.43
N THR A 427 8.67 -11.65 8.83
CA THR A 427 9.80 -11.65 7.90
C THR A 427 9.81 -12.92 7.04
N LEU A 428 9.57 -14.08 7.65
CA LEU A 428 9.48 -15.36 6.95
C LEU A 428 8.34 -15.37 5.92
N ILE A 429 7.15 -14.87 6.26
CA ILE A 429 6.01 -14.78 5.31
C ILE A 429 6.40 -13.95 4.08
N LYS A 430 7.02 -12.78 4.27
CA LYS A 430 7.47 -11.92 3.16
C LYS A 430 8.53 -12.60 2.31
N MET A 431 9.47 -13.29 2.94
CA MET A 431 10.54 -14.01 2.27
C MET A 431 9.99 -15.18 1.44
N TYR A 432 9.14 -16.03 2.04
CA TYR A 432 8.52 -17.17 1.37
C TYR A 432 7.56 -16.76 0.25
N CYS A 433 6.84 -15.64 0.42
CA CYS A 433 6.04 -15.05 -0.66
C CYS A 433 6.89 -14.69 -1.88
N LYS A 434 8.07 -14.08 -1.69
CA LYS A 434 8.96 -13.68 -2.79
C LYS A 434 9.53 -14.88 -3.55
N VAL A 435 9.88 -15.95 -2.83
CA VAL A 435 10.42 -17.18 -3.42
C VAL A 435 9.32 -18.07 -4.02
N GLY A 436 8.05 -17.82 -3.69
CA GLY A 436 6.92 -18.61 -4.16
C GLY A 436 6.69 -19.90 -3.38
N ASN A 437 7.29 -20.06 -2.20
CA ASN A 437 7.07 -21.22 -1.34
C ASN A 437 5.81 -21.04 -0.48
N LEU A 438 4.66 -21.42 -1.02
CA LEU A 438 3.38 -21.24 -0.36
C LEU A 438 3.23 -22.06 0.93
N SER A 439 3.77 -23.29 0.99
CA SER A 439 3.62 -24.16 2.18
C SER A 439 4.22 -23.53 3.42
N LYS A 440 5.49 -23.10 3.33
CA LYS A 440 6.19 -22.46 4.45
C LYS A 440 5.61 -21.09 4.80
N ALA A 441 5.10 -20.36 3.81
CA ALA A 441 4.37 -19.10 4.05
C ALA A 441 3.10 -19.32 4.88
N LYS A 442 2.32 -20.39 4.58
CA LYS A 442 1.13 -20.77 5.36
C LYS A 442 1.49 -21.11 6.80
N GLU A 443 2.49 -21.97 7.00
CA GLU A 443 2.96 -22.37 8.33
C GLU A 443 3.39 -21.15 9.18
N ALA A 444 4.15 -20.22 8.60
CA ALA A 444 4.56 -19.00 9.29
C ALA A 444 3.39 -18.06 9.59
N PHE A 445 2.38 -18.01 8.72
CA PHE A 445 1.17 -17.21 8.91
C PHE A 445 0.23 -17.78 9.97
N ASP A 446 0.05 -19.10 10.00
CA ASP A 446 -0.73 -19.79 11.02
C ASP A 446 -0.04 -19.71 12.38
N SER A 447 1.29 -19.82 12.42
CA SER A 447 2.09 -19.57 13.62
C SER A 447 1.90 -18.14 14.13
N CYS A 448 1.95 -17.13 13.26
CA CYS A 448 1.66 -15.73 13.64
C CYS A 448 0.30 -15.61 14.33
N LYS A 449 -0.75 -16.21 13.77
CA LYS A 449 -2.11 -16.15 14.31
C LYS A 449 -2.25 -16.93 15.63
N ALA A 450 -1.61 -18.10 15.75
CA ALA A 450 -1.64 -18.92 16.95
C ALA A 450 -1.04 -18.19 18.17
N HIS A 451 -0.03 -17.34 17.96
CA HIS A 451 0.55 -16.49 19.01
C HIS A 451 -0.32 -15.27 19.38
N GLY A 452 -1.56 -15.18 18.86
CA GLY A 452 -2.50 -14.11 19.16
C GLY A 452 -2.17 -12.77 18.50
N PHE A 453 -1.22 -12.75 17.56
CA PHE A 453 -0.89 -11.54 16.81
C PHE A 453 -1.98 -11.23 15.79
N ARG A 454 -2.31 -9.94 15.65
CA ARG A 454 -3.19 -9.44 14.58
C ARG A 454 -2.32 -9.01 13.40
N PRO A 455 -2.29 -9.78 12.29
CA PRO A 455 -1.47 -9.43 11.14
C PRO A 455 -1.87 -8.06 10.59
N ASP A 456 -0.88 -7.26 10.19
CA ASP A 456 -1.11 -5.97 9.58
C ASP A 456 -1.48 -6.11 8.09
N VAL A 457 -1.81 -4.98 7.45
CA VAL A 457 -2.12 -4.92 6.01
C VAL A 457 -1.01 -5.55 5.17
N LYS A 458 0.26 -5.38 5.53
CA LYS A 458 1.42 -5.85 4.76
C LYS A 458 1.56 -7.37 4.84
N VAL A 459 1.32 -7.97 6.00
CA VAL A 459 1.36 -9.42 6.19
C VAL A 459 0.24 -10.08 5.40
N TYR A 460 -0.99 -9.60 5.52
CA TYR A 460 -2.11 -10.10 4.72
C TYR A 460 -1.88 -9.95 3.22
N SER A 461 -1.40 -8.78 2.78
CA SER A 461 -1.06 -8.53 1.37
C SER A 461 0.01 -9.51 0.86
N SER A 462 1.04 -9.78 1.66
CA SER A 462 2.09 -10.76 1.31
C SER A 462 1.51 -12.17 1.20
N MET A 463 0.60 -12.55 2.10
CA MET A 463 -0.05 -13.85 2.05
C MET A 463 -0.94 -14.01 0.82
N ILE A 464 -1.73 -12.99 0.47
CA ILE A 464 -2.56 -13.01 -0.75
C ILE A 464 -1.68 -13.12 -1.99
N MET A 465 -0.59 -12.35 -2.06
CA MET A 465 0.38 -12.45 -3.16
C MET A 465 1.03 -13.84 -3.24
N ALA A 466 1.31 -14.49 -2.11
CA ALA A 466 1.83 -15.86 -2.10
C ALA A 466 0.83 -16.85 -2.73
N TYR A 467 -0.48 -16.73 -2.43
CA TYR A 467 -1.52 -17.52 -3.08
C TYR A 467 -1.69 -17.19 -4.56
N VAL A 468 -1.57 -15.92 -4.94
CA VAL A 468 -1.61 -15.49 -6.34
C VAL A 468 -0.46 -16.09 -7.13
N ASN A 469 0.76 -16.04 -6.60
CA ASN A 469 1.95 -16.63 -7.22
C ASN A 469 1.84 -18.16 -7.36
N ALA A 470 1.16 -18.82 -6.41
CA ALA A 470 0.88 -20.25 -6.46
C ALA A 470 -0.33 -20.62 -7.34
N ASN A 471 -0.93 -19.66 -8.05
CA ASN A 471 -2.11 -19.85 -8.90
C ASN A 471 -3.32 -20.43 -8.14
N GLN A 472 -3.51 -20.06 -6.86
CA GLN A 472 -4.61 -20.50 -5.99
C GLN A 472 -5.56 -19.33 -5.65
N PRO A 473 -6.41 -18.88 -6.60
CA PRO A 473 -7.22 -17.66 -6.43
C PRO A 473 -8.31 -17.77 -5.34
N LYS A 474 -8.86 -18.96 -5.11
CA LYS A 474 -9.95 -19.17 -4.14
C LYS A 474 -9.49 -18.93 -2.69
N ASP A 475 -8.31 -19.46 -2.35
CA ASP A 475 -7.72 -19.26 -1.03
C ASP A 475 -7.29 -17.81 -0.84
N ALA A 476 -6.75 -17.20 -1.89
CA ALA A 476 -6.42 -15.78 -1.92
C ALA A 476 -7.65 -14.88 -1.64
N GLU A 477 -8.81 -15.21 -2.24
CA GLU A 477 -10.08 -14.54 -1.96
C GLU A 477 -10.56 -14.78 -0.51
N SER A 478 -10.34 -15.97 0.05
CA SER A 478 -10.68 -16.25 1.46
C SER A 478 -9.91 -15.33 2.42
N ILE A 479 -8.61 -15.11 2.16
CA ILE A 479 -7.79 -14.19 2.96
C ILE A 479 -8.23 -12.74 2.75
N LEU A 480 -8.60 -12.35 1.52
CA LEU A 480 -9.14 -11.01 1.24
C LEU A 480 -10.43 -10.75 2.04
N ARG A 481 -11.35 -11.72 2.08
CA ARG A 481 -12.58 -11.62 2.89
C ARG A 481 -12.27 -11.55 4.38
N GLU A 482 -11.27 -12.29 4.86
CA GLU A 482 -10.82 -12.18 6.25
C GLU A 482 -10.37 -10.75 6.57
N MET A 483 -9.58 -10.11 5.69
CA MET A 483 -9.20 -8.70 5.85
C MET A 483 -10.42 -7.78 5.98
N ASP A 484 -11.42 -7.97 5.12
CA ASP A 484 -12.66 -7.19 5.15
C ASP A 484 -13.44 -7.38 6.46
N THR A 485 -13.56 -8.63 6.97
CA THR A 485 -14.23 -8.91 8.25
C THR A 485 -13.53 -8.30 9.45
N LEU A 486 -12.21 -8.11 9.37
CA LEU A 486 -11.40 -7.45 10.39
C LEU A 486 -11.39 -5.92 10.25
N GLY A 487 -12.08 -5.37 9.24
CA GLY A 487 -12.08 -3.94 8.93
C GLY A 487 -10.74 -3.42 8.38
N ILE A 488 -9.88 -4.31 7.90
CA ILE A 488 -8.57 -3.99 7.33
C ILE A 488 -8.76 -3.76 5.84
N LYS A 489 -8.62 -2.50 5.38
CA LYS A 489 -8.78 -2.16 3.95
C LYS A 489 -7.63 -2.72 3.12
N PRO A 490 -7.88 -3.61 2.14
CA PRO A 490 -6.85 -4.10 1.24
C PRO A 490 -6.37 -3.00 0.28
N PRO A 491 -5.06 -2.95 -0.05
CA PRO A 491 -4.55 -2.00 -1.04
C PRO A 491 -5.02 -2.38 -2.46
N LYS A 492 -5.08 -1.39 -3.35
CA LYS A 492 -5.52 -1.56 -4.75
C LYS A 492 -4.77 -2.68 -5.48
N ASP A 493 -3.46 -2.78 -5.27
CA ASP A 493 -2.59 -3.75 -5.94
C ASP A 493 -3.03 -5.21 -5.71
N ILE A 494 -3.63 -5.50 -4.55
CA ILE A 494 -4.12 -6.84 -4.22
C ILE A 494 -5.38 -7.19 -5.03
N TYR A 495 -6.31 -6.25 -5.18
CA TYR A 495 -7.47 -6.43 -6.05
C TYR A 495 -7.05 -6.64 -7.50
N MET A 496 -6.10 -5.83 -7.98
CA MET A 496 -5.57 -5.96 -9.35
C MET A 496 -4.86 -7.30 -9.56
N ALA A 497 -4.05 -7.76 -8.61
CA ALA A 497 -3.39 -9.06 -8.70
C ALA A 497 -4.38 -10.23 -8.79
N LEU A 498 -5.45 -10.21 -7.99
CA LEU A 498 -6.53 -11.19 -8.07
C LEU A 498 -7.32 -11.09 -9.37
N LEU A 499 -7.57 -9.87 -9.84
CA LEU A 499 -8.26 -9.64 -11.11
C LEU A 499 -7.45 -10.21 -12.28
N HIS A 500 -6.16 -9.89 -12.36
CA HIS A 500 -5.22 -10.46 -13.34
C HIS A 500 -5.23 -12.00 -13.32
N LEU A 501 -5.23 -12.60 -12.12
CA LEU A 501 -5.25 -14.05 -11.95
C LEU A 501 -6.54 -14.68 -12.49
N TYR A 502 -7.72 -14.11 -12.17
CA TYR A 502 -9.00 -14.60 -12.68
C TYR A 502 -9.19 -14.32 -14.18
N THR A 503 -8.71 -13.19 -14.67
CA THR A 503 -8.65 -12.88 -16.11
C THR A 503 -7.82 -13.93 -16.83
N LYS A 504 -6.61 -14.26 -16.34
CA LYS A 504 -5.76 -15.29 -16.94
C LYS A 504 -6.45 -16.65 -17.00
N ALA A 505 -7.18 -17.02 -15.95
CA ALA A 505 -7.96 -18.25 -15.91
C ALA A 505 -9.24 -18.23 -16.78
N GLY A 506 -9.65 -17.08 -17.32
CA GLY A 506 -10.87 -16.93 -18.12
C GLY A 506 -12.17 -16.97 -17.32
N HIS A 507 -12.11 -16.81 -15.99
CA HIS A 507 -13.28 -16.85 -15.12
C HIS A 507 -13.92 -15.46 -14.98
N ALA A 508 -14.64 -15.01 -16.01
CA ALA A 508 -15.25 -13.67 -16.06
C ALA A 508 -16.17 -13.34 -14.88
N ASP A 509 -16.98 -14.29 -14.40
CA ASP A 509 -17.89 -14.06 -13.26
C ASP A 509 -17.14 -13.81 -11.94
N LEU A 510 -16.00 -14.49 -11.74
CA LEU A 510 -15.17 -14.30 -10.55
C LEU A 510 -14.36 -13.00 -10.65
N ALA A 511 -13.84 -12.68 -11.82
CA ALA A 511 -13.21 -11.38 -12.10
C ALA A 511 -14.19 -10.22 -11.81
N GLU A 512 -15.45 -10.36 -12.22
CA GLU A 512 -16.50 -9.36 -11.96
C GLU A 512 -16.81 -9.20 -10.46
N ARG A 513 -16.79 -10.29 -9.69
CA ARG A 513 -16.92 -10.24 -8.22
C ARG A 513 -15.76 -9.51 -7.56
N ILE A 514 -14.52 -9.75 -7.99
CA ILE A 514 -13.37 -9.02 -7.45
C ILE A 514 -13.43 -7.53 -7.83
N ARG A 515 -13.87 -7.23 -9.06
CA ARG A 515 -14.08 -5.84 -9.51
C ARG A 515 -15.14 -5.12 -8.69
N THR A 516 -16.29 -5.75 -8.42
CA THR A 516 -17.33 -5.14 -7.59
C THR A 516 -16.86 -4.97 -6.15
N ALA A 517 -16.11 -5.92 -5.59
CA ALA A 517 -15.45 -5.72 -4.30
C ALA A 517 -14.50 -4.51 -4.33
N MET A 518 -13.60 -4.43 -5.31
CA MET A 518 -12.69 -3.30 -5.48
C MET A 518 -13.41 -1.93 -5.51
N GLN A 519 -14.58 -1.86 -6.15
CA GLN A 519 -15.39 -0.65 -6.25
C GLN A 519 -16.14 -0.32 -4.95
N PHE A 520 -16.82 -1.30 -4.34
CA PHE A 520 -17.72 -1.06 -3.20
C PHE A 520 -17.05 -1.23 -1.83
N THR A 521 -16.20 -2.23 -1.65
CA THR A 521 -15.46 -2.43 -0.39
C THR A 521 -14.14 -1.64 -0.39
N GLY A 522 -13.42 -1.65 -1.51
CA GLY A 522 -12.17 -0.91 -1.68
C GLY A 522 -12.37 0.60 -1.88
N GLY A 523 -13.51 1.03 -2.43
CA GLY A 523 -13.77 2.44 -2.76
C GLY A 523 -12.91 2.98 -3.90
N PHE A 524 -12.34 2.11 -4.74
CA PHE A 524 -11.48 2.51 -5.85
C PHE A 524 -12.30 2.75 -7.13
N SER A 525 -11.99 3.83 -7.84
CA SER A 525 -12.54 4.07 -9.18
C SER A 525 -11.96 3.07 -10.18
N MET A 526 -12.78 2.65 -11.15
CA MET A 526 -12.31 1.85 -12.28
C MET A 526 -11.33 2.68 -13.11
N ASP A 527 -10.15 2.14 -13.34
CA ASP A 527 -9.14 2.67 -14.24
C ASP A 527 -9.18 1.95 -15.60
N LEU A 528 -8.39 2.46 -16.55
CA LEU A 528 -8.25 1.85 -17.86
C LEU A 528 -7.80 0.39 -17.75
N GLU A 529 -6.82 0.10 -16.89
CA GLU A 529 -6.27 -1.25 -16.71
C GLU A 529 -7.34 -2.25 -16.22
N SER A 530 -8.13 -1.91 -15.19
CA SER A 530 -9.19 -2.79 -14.71
C SER A 530 -10.27 -3.03 -15.76
N LEU A 531 -10.66 -2.02 -16.55
CA LEU A 531 -11.62 -2.19 -17.64
C LEU A 531 -11.07 -3.08 -18.76
N THR A 532 -9.81 -2.88 -19.17
CA THR A 532 -9.14 -3.75 -20.16
C THR A 532 -9.08 -5.19 -19.67
N LEU A 533 -8.79 -5.43 -18.38
CA LEU A 533 -8.77 -6.77 -17.80
C LEU A 533 -10.15 -7.44 -17.77
N MET A 534 -11.22 -6.67 -17.56
CA MET A 534 -12.58 -7.19 -17.64
C MET A 534 -12.97 -7.58 -19.07
N ILE A 535 -12.60 -6.75 -20.05
CA ILE A 535 -12.81 -7.05 -21.47
C ILE A 535 -12.03 -8.32 -21.83
N GLU A 536 -10.77 -8.45 -21.40
CA GLU A 536 -9.97 -9.65 -21.62
C GLU A 536 -10.57 -10.90 -20.94
N ALA A 537 -11.08 -10.76 -19.71
CA ALA A 537 -11.73 -11.87 -19.01
C ALA A 537 -13.00 -12.32 -19.75
N CYS A 538 -13.80 -11.37 -20.25
CA CYS A 538 -14.99 -11.66 -21.04
C CYS A 538 -14.64 -12.30 -22.39
N ALA A 539 -13.55 -11.87 -23.03
CA ALA A 539 -13.03 -12.46 -24.26
C ALA A 539 -12.63 -13.92 -24.04
N ARG A 540 -11.89 -14.21 -22.97
CA ARG A 540 -11.51 -15.57 -22.61
C ARG A 540 -12.71 -16.44 -22.23
N ALA A 541 -13.74 -15.87 -21.62
CA ALA A 541 -15.00 -16.57 -21.33
C ALA A 541 -15.92 -16.75 -22.55
N GLY A 542 -15.68 -16.04 -23.66
CA GLY A 542 -16.54 -16.06 -24.85
C GLY A 542 -17.85 -15.29 -24.67
N ASN A 543 -17.85 -14.22 -23.89
CA ASN A 543 -19.01 -13.38 -23.60
C ASN A 543 -18.89 -11.98 -24.25
N PRO A 544 -19.21 -11.83 -25.56
CA PRO A 544 -19.09 -10.56 -26.27
C PRO A 544 -20.03 -9.48 -25.73
N ASP A 545 -21.23 -9.84 -25.26
CA ASP A 545 -22.21 -8.89 -24.72
C ASP A 545 -21.64 -8.12 -23.52
N ARG A 546 -20.98 -8.85 -22.59
CA ARG A 546 -20.31 -8.24 -21.43
C ARG A 546 -19.06 -7.47 -21.85
N ALA A 547 -18.28 -8.01 -22.80
CA ALA A 547 -17.10 -7.34 -23.32
C ALA A 547 -17.46 -5.97 -23.94
N LEU A 548 -18.53 -5.93 -24.75
CA LEU A 548 -19.03 -4.71 -25.38
C LEU A 548 -19.60 -3.72 -24.36
N ASN A 549 -20.28 -4.20 -23.32
CA ASN A 549 -20.74 -3.34 -22.21
C ASN A 549 -19.56 -2.64 -21.51
N TYR A 550 -18.50 -3.38 -21.17
CA TYR A 550 -17.29 -2.79 -20.56
C TYR A 550 -16.55 -1.86 -21.52
N PHE A 551 -16.47 -2.22 -22.81
CA PHE A 551 -15.91 -1.37 -23.85
C PHE A 551 -16.70 -0.04 -23.98
N THR A 552 -18.03 -0.11 -23.94
CA THR A 552 -18.90 1.08 -24.01
C THR A 552 -18.78 1.93 -22.73
N GLN A 553 -18.65 1.30 -21.56
CA GLN A 553 -18.38 2.01 -20.31
C GLN A 553 -17.03 2.75 -20.38
N MET A 554 -15.99 2.12 -20.93
CA MET A 554 -14.68 2.74 -21.14
C MET A 554 -14.79 3.97 -22.05
N THR A 555 -15.51 3.88 -23.17
CA THR A 555 -15.74 5.03 -24.06
C THR A 555 -16.56 6.14 -23.40
N ASN A 556 -17.57 5.78 -22.59
CA ASN A 556 -18.42 6.75 -21.89
C ASN A 556 -17.65 7.53 -20.81
N LEU A 557 -16.61 6.93 -20.22
CA LEU A 557 -15.70 7.59 -19.30
C LEU A 557 -14.68 8.50 -20.01
N GLY A 558 -14.75 8.63 -21.33
CA GLY A 558 -13.82 9.41 -22.14
C GLY A 558 -12.45 8.75 -22.32
N LEU A 559 -12.32 7.46 -21.96
CA LEU A 559 -11.10 6.69 -22.18
C LEU A 559 -11.11 6.17 -23.62
N LYS A 560 -10.01 6.39 -24.35
CA LYS A 560 -9.86 5.88 -25.71
C LYS A 560 -9.50 4.40 -25.67
N PRO A 561 -10.29 3.50 -26.29
CA PRO A 561 -9.92 2.10 -26.44
C PRO A 561 -8.59 1.97 -27.17
N ASP A 562 -7.70 1.14 -26.65
CA ASP A 562 -6.50 0.72 -27.35
C ASP A 562 -6.82 -0.44 -28.31
N ASP A 563 -5.87 -0.73 -29.21
CA ASP A 563 -6.01 -1.85 -30.16
C ASP A 563 -6.19 -3.18 -29.44
N ARG A 564 -5.57 -3.36 -28.27
CA ARG A 564 -5.71 -4.55 -27.44
C ARG A 564 -7.15 -4.74 -26.91
N CYS A 565 -7.81 -3.68 -26.46
CA CYS A 565 -9.21 -3.73 -26.04
C CYS A 565 -10.11 -4.16 -27.19
N THR A 566 -9.94 -3.55 -28.37
CA THR A 566 -10.72 -3.92 -29.55
C THR A 566 -10.46 -5.38 -29.95
N ALA A 567 -9.19 -5.80 -30.01
CA ALA A 567 -8.81 -7.18 -30.28
C ALA A 567 -9.46 -8.18 -29.32
N ASN A 568 -9.50 -7.87 -28.01
CA ASN A 568 -10.17 -8.71 -27.01
C ASN A 568 -11.69 -8.78 -27.24
N VAL A 569 -12.35 -7.67 -27.60
CA VAL A 569 -13.77 -7.70 -27.95
C VAL A 569 -14.00 -8.59 -29.17
N ILE A 570 -13.21 -8.45 -30.23
CA ILE A 570 -13.30 -9.30 -31.43
C ILE A 570 -13.05 -10.77 -31.10
N ALA A 571 -12.09 -11.08 -30.22
CA ALA A 571 -11.84 -12.44 -29.75
C ALA A 571 -13.05 -13.02 -28.96
N ALA A 572 -13.81 -12.17 -28.26
CA ALA A 572 -15.06 -12.59 -27.62
C ALA A 572 -16.12 -12.99 -28.66
N TYR A 573 -16.24 -12.22 -29.74
CA TYR A 573 -17.13 -12.53 -30.87
C TYR A 573 -16.70 -13.79 -31.62
N GLU A 574 -15.40 -13.98 -31.81
CA GLU A 574 -14.81 -15.18 -32.43
C GLU A 574 -15.27 -16.45 -31.70
N LYS A 575 -15.23 -16.49 -30.37
CA LYS A 575 -15.65 -17.66 -29.58
C LYS A 575 -17.12 -18.03 -29.74
N LYS A 576 -17.99 -17.04 -30.02
CA LYS A 576 -19.41 -17.28 -30.34
C LYS A 576 -19.65 -17.43 -31.86
N ASN A 577 -18.61 -17.30 -32.68
CA ASN A 577 -18.64 -17.29 -34.13
C ASN A 577 -19.62 -16.26 -34.74
N LEU A 578 -19.69 -15.07 -34.16
CA LEU A 578 -20.57 -13.97 -34.57
C LEU A 578 -19.83 -12.97 -35.47
N LEU A 579 -19.43 -13.40 -36.67
CA LEU A 579 -18.56 -12.62 -37.55
C LEU A 579 -19.19 -11.32 -38.07
N ASP A 580 -20.48 -11.37 -38.44
CA ASP A 580 -21.18 -10.21 -39.00
C ASP A 580 -21.22 -9.04 -38.00
N GLU A 581 -21.56 -9.34 -36.74
CA GLU A 581 -21.61 -8.34 -35.66
C GLU A 581 -20.22 -7.78 -35.34
N ALA A 582 -19.19 -8.62 -35.36
CA ALA A 582 -17.80 -8.20 -35.14
C ALA A 582 -17.31 -7.23 -36.22
N LEU A 583 -17.60 -7.52 -37.50
CA LEU A 583 -17.25 -6.66 -38.61
C LEU A 583 -18.07 -5.35 -38.61
N GLU A 584 -19.35 -5.40 -38.24
CA GLU A 584 -20.17 -4.20 -38.07
C GLU A 584 -19.61 -3.28 -36.98
N LEU A 585 -19.17 -3.85 -35.85
CA LEU A 585 -18.51 -3.11 -34.79
C LEU A 585 -17.22 -2.44 -35.28
N LEU A 586 -16.35 -3.16 -35.99
CA LEU A 586 -15.12 -2.58 -36.54
C LEU A 586 -15.39 -1.46 -37.54
N LEU A 587 -16.38 -1.62 -38.41
CA LEU A 587 -16.79 -0.56 -39.34
C LEU A 587 -17.34 0.67 -38.62
N LYS A 588 -18.01 0.49 -37.48
CA LYS A 588 -18.46 1.60 -36.63
C LYS A 588 -17.26 2.32 -36.00
N LEU A 589 -16.33 1.58 -35.42
CA LEU A 589 -15.11 2.15 -34.82
C LEU A 589 -14.26 2.90 -35.86
N GLU A 590 -14.13 2.36 -37.07
CA GLU A 590 -13.42 3.03 -38.18
C GLU A 590 -14.08 4.36 -38.57
N LYS A 591 -15.42 4.44 -38.55
CA LYS A 591 -16.15 5.71 -38.77
C LYS A 591 -15.89 6.73 -37.65
N ASP A 592 -15.70 6.25 -36.43
CA ASP A 592 -15.39 7.07 -35.27
C ASP A 592 -13.89 7.46 -35.20
N GLY A 593 -13.09 7.07 -36.22
CA GLY A 593 -11.69 7.44 -36.37
C GLY A 593 -10.71 6.49 -35.69
N PHE A 594 -11.15 5.29 -35.29
CA PHE A 594 -10.26 4.23 -34.79
C PHE A 594 -9.62 3.48 -35.96
N GLU A 595 -8.30 3.32 -35.92
CA GLU A 595 -7.55 2.54 -36.89
C GLU A 595 -7.14 1.21 -36.24
N PRO A 596 -7.64 0.06 -36.73
CA PRO A 596 -7.22 -1.24 -36.19
C PRO A 596 -5.73 -1.47 -36.40
N GLY A 597 -5.08 -1.98 -35.35
CA GLY A 597 -3.66 -2.32 -35.35
C GLY A 597 -3.42 -3.82 -35.44
N VAL A 598 -2.17 -4.19 -35.20
CA VAL A 598 -1.67 -5.56 -35.34
C VAL A 598 -2.40 -6.55 -34.42
N ALA A 599 -2.81 -6.16 -33.21
CA ALA A 599 -3.51 -7.07 -32.31
C ALA A 599 -4.90 -7.43 -32.84
N THR A 600 -5.65 -6.44 -33.35
CA THR A 600 -6.98 -6.70 -33.95
C THR A 600 -6.84 -7.52 -35.23
N TYR A 601 -5.89 -7.19 -36.11
CA TYR A 601 -5.66 -7.98 -37.33
C TYR A 601 -5.22 -9.41 -37.02
N THR A 602 -4.40 -9.62 -35.99
CA THR A 602 -3.98 -10.97 -35.58
C THR A 602 -5.16 -11.84 -35.20
N VAL A 603 -6.10 -11.33 -34.40
CA VAL A 603 -7.32 -12.06 -34.02
C VAL A 603 -8.19 -12.37 -35.24
N LEU A 604 -8.34 -11.41 -36.15
CA LEU A 604 -9.11 -11.61 -37.39
C LEU A 604 -8.47 -12.64 -38.32
N VAL A 605 -7.14 -12.63 -38.47
CA VAL A 605 -6.42 -13.64 -39.27
C VAL A 605 -6.57 -15.03 -38.65
N ASP A 606 -6.44 -15.14 -37.32
CA ASP A 606 -6.67 -16.42 -36.62
C ASP A 606 -8.09 -16.92 -36.87
N TRP A 607 -9.09 -16.05 -36.74
CA TRP A 607 -10.48 -16.41 -36.99
C TRP A 607 -10.74 -16.80 -38.46
N PHE A 608 -10.27 -16.01 -39.43
CA PHE A 608 -10.42 -16.31 -40.85
C PHE A 608 -9.69 -17.59 -41.26
N SER A 609 -8.57 -17.90 -40.64
CA SER A 609 -7.86 -19.16 -40.85
C SER A 609 -8.66 -20.36 -40.33
N LYS A 610 -9.45 -20.21 -39.25
CA LYS A 610 -10.37 -21.24 -38.75
C LYS A 610 -11.61 -21.40 -39.62
N LEU A 611 -12.01 -20.35 -40.35
CA LEU A 611 -13.13 -20.34 -41.30
C LEU A 611 -12.71 -20.68 -42.74
N ASP A 612 -11.43 -21.02 -42.97
CA ASP A 612 -10.84 -21.31 -44.29
C ASP A 612 -11.00 -20.16 -45.33
N LEU A 613 -11.02 -18.91 -44.85
CA LEU A 613 -11.09 -17.70 -45.67
C LEU A 613 -9.68 -17.21 -46.06
N LEU A 614 -9.06 -17.92 -47.02
CA LEU A 614 -7.65 -17.74 -47.40
C LEU A 614 -7.33 -16.35 -47.97
N GLU A 615 -8.20 -15.81 -48.83
CA GLU A 615 -7.95 -14.54 -49.52
C GLU A 615 -7.99 -13.37 -48.55
N GLU A 616 -8.99 -13.36 -47.67
CA GLU A 616 -9.21 -12.34 -46.65
C GLU A 616 -8.11 -12.39 -45.58
N ALA A 617 -7.70 -13.59 -45.15
CA ALA A 617 -6.58 -13.77 -44.22
C ALA A 617 -5.25 -13.25 -44.82
N GLN A 618 -5.00 -13.47 -46.11
CA GLN A 618 -3.80 -12.95 -46.79
C GLN A 618 -3.82 -11.42 -46.90
N GLN A 619 -4.96 -10.81 -47.23
CA GLN A 619 -5.09 -9.36 -47.27
C GLN A 619 -4.78 -8.73 -45.91
N LEU A 620 -5.24 -9.33 -44.81
CA LEU A 620 -4.91 -8.85 -43.47
C LEU A 620 -3.44 -9.04 -43.10
N LEU A 621 -2.78 -10.11 -43.56
CA LEU A 621 -1.34 -10.29 -43.39
C LEU A 621 -0.52 -9.23 -44.14
N ASP A 622 -0.95 -8.88 -45.35
CA ASP A 622 -0.31 -7.80 -46.12
C ASP A 622 -0.46 -6.46 -45.39
N MET A 623 -1.62 -6.20 -44.77
CA MET A 623 -1.83 -5.01 -43.92
C MET A 623 -0.93 -4.98 -42.69
N ILE A 624 -0.69 -6.12 -42.02
CA ILE A 624 0.27 -6.23 -40.92
C ILE A 624 1.69 -5.91 -41.43
N ALA A 625 2.07 -6.44 -42.59
CA ALA A 625 3.37 -6.16 -43.20
C ALA A 625 3.54 -4.70 -43.62
N GLU A 626 2.48 -4.04 -44.11
CA GLU A 626 2.47 -2.60 -44.42
C GLU A 626 2.70 -1.72 -43.19
N GLN A 627 2.28 -2.17 -41.99
CA GLN A 627 2.56 -1.50 -40.73
C GLN A 627 4.01 -1.69 -40.24
N GLY A 628 4.82 -2.49 -40.96
CA GLY A 628 6.22 -2.75 -40.64
C GLY A 628 6.44 -3.79 -39.55
N GLU A 629 5.39 -4.51 -39.14
CA GLU A 629 5.47 -5.55 -38.12
C GLU A 629 5.40 -6.95 -38.76
N ALA A 630 6.08 -7.92 -38.14
CA ALA A 630 5.97 -9.31 -38.54
C ALA A 630 4.74 -9.95 -37.88
N PRO A 631 4.05 -10.90 -38.55
CA PRO A 631 2.96 -11.65 -37.93
C PRO A 631 3.40 -12.30 -36.60
N PRO A 632 2.58 -12.23 -35.54
CA PRO A 632 2.92 -12.84 -34.26
C PRO A 632 3.16 -14.35 -34.39
N PHE A 633 4.10 -14.89 -33.60
CA PHE A 633 4.49 -16.30 -33.68
C PHE A 633 3.30 -17.27 -33.59
N LYS A 634 2.41 -17.08 -32.60
CA LYS A 634 1.23 -17.94 -32.41
C LYS A 634 0.29 -17.96 -33.62
N LEU A 635 0.29 -16.92 -34.46
CA LEU A 635 -0.52 -16.87 -35.66
C LEU A 635 -0.08 -17.90 -36.71
N HIS A 636 1.21 -18.26 -36.74
CA HIS A 636 1.72 -19.24 -37.69
C HIS A 636 1.13 -20.65 -37.48
N VAL A 637 0.68 -21.00 -36.27
CA VAL A 637 -0.02 -22.27 -35.99
C VAL A 637 -1.29 -22.35 -36.84
N SER A 638 -2.09 -21.30 -36.79
CA SER A 638 -3.37 -21.24 -37.50
C SER A 638 -3.21 -21.02 -39.01
N LEU A 639 -2.20 -20.25 -39.42
CA LEU A 639 -1.84 -20.11 -40.83
C LEU A 639 -1.34 -21.42 -41.45
N CYS A 640 -0.55 -22.20 -40.71
CA CYS A 640 -0.08 -23.51 -41.16
C CYS A 640 -1.27 -24.44 -41.41
N ASP A 641 -2.19 -24.55 -40.46
CA ASP A 641 -3.44 -25.32 -40.59
C ASP A 641 -4.26 -24.90 -41.82
N MET A 642 -4.47 -23.59 -42.02
CA MET A 642 -5.20 -23.05 -43.17
C MET A 642 -4.48 -23.32 -44.50
N TYR A 643 -3.15 -23.14 -44.59
CA TYR A 643 -2.41 -23.41 -45.83
C TYR A 643 -2.40 -24.91 -46.19
N ILE A 644 -2.40 -25.78 -45.18
CA ILE A 644 -2.50 -27.22 -45.39
C ILE A 644 -3.88 -27.58 -45.96
N LYS A 645 -4.97 -27.07 -45.35
CA LYS A 645 -6.35 -27.31 -45.82
C LYS A 645 -6.61 -26.76 -47.23
N SER A 646 -6.05 -25.59 -47.54
CA SER A 646 -6.17 -24.95 -48.86
C SER A 646 -5.23 -25.53 -49.93
N GLY A 647 -4.34 -26.47 -49.59
CA GLY A 647 -3.40 -27.08 -50.53
C GLY A 647 -2.23 -26.18 -50.96
N ALA A 648 -1.97 -25.09 -50.23
CA ALA A 648 -0.87 -24.16 -50.50
C ALA A 648 0.47 -24.67 -49.91
N GLU A 649 0.98 -25.79 -50.44
CA GLU A 649 2.09 -26.55 -49.83
C GLU A 649 3.34 -25.71 -49.50
N LYS A 650 3.76 -24.82 -50.42
CA LYS A 650 4.95 -23.98 -50.21
C LYS A 650 4.81 -23.04 -49.01
N LYS A 651 3.63 -22.41 -48.86
CA LYS A 651 3.35 -21.49 -47.75
C LYS A 651 3.16 -22.26 -46.44
N ALA A 652 2.56 -23.45 -46.49
CA ALA A 652 2.43 -24.35 -45.35
C ALA A 652 3.81 -24.75 -44.78
N LEU A 653 4.75 -25.15 -45.64
CA LEU A 653 6.11 -25.51 -45.25
C LEU A 653 6.91 -24.30 -44.72
N GLN A 654 6.69 -23.10 -45.28
CA GLN A 654 7.29 -21.88 -44.75
C GLN A 654 6.80 -21.56 -43.34
N ALA A 655 5.48 -21.64 -43.10
CA ALA A 655 4.90 -21.46 -41.77
C ALA A 655 5.40 -22.52 -40.79
N LEU A 656 5.50 -23.79 -41.24
CA LEU A 656 6.05 -24.88 -40.44
C LEU A 656 7.51 -24.64 -40.05
N GLY A 657 8.35 -24.16 -40.98
CA GLY A 657 9.75 -23.84 -40.68
C GLY A 657 9.90 -22.74 -39.61
N VAL A 658 9.00 -21.74 -39.60
CA VAL A 658 8.95 -20.73 -38.53
C VAL A 658 8.56 -21.37 -37.19
N LEU A 659 7.55 -22.24 -37.18
CA LEU A 659 7.13 -22.97 -35.97
C LEU A 659 8.23 -23.87 -35.40
N GLU A 660 8.97 -24.57 -36.26
CA GLU A 660 10.11 -25.42 -35.87
C GLU A 660 11.27 -24.58 -35.30
N SER A 661 11.50 -23.37 -35.79
CA SER A 661 12.59 -22.50 -35.31
C SER A 661 12.42 -22.00 -33.88
N LYS A 662 11.17 -21.89 -33.41
CA LYS A 662 10.79 -21.41 -32.07
C LYS A 662 9.94 -22.43 -31.36
N ILE A 663 10.39 -23.67 -31.43
CA ILE A 663 9.61 -24.77 -30.89
C ILE A 663 9.36 -24.56 -29.40
N ASP A 664 10.28 -23.93 -28.64
CA ASP A 664 10.19 -23.71 -27.17
C ASP A 664 8.97 -22.90 -26.72
N GLU A 665 8.34 -22.17 -27.63
CA GLU A 665 7.17 -21.34 -27.34
C GLU A 665 5.83 -22.07 -27.57
N LEU A 666 5.84 -23.30 -28.10
CA LEU A 666 4.63 -24.08 -28.41
C LEU A 666 4.14 -24.89 -27.20
N ASP A 667 2.83 -24.82 -26.97
CA ASP A 667 2.14 -25.62 -25.96
C ASP A 667 1.60 -26.95 -26.52
N SER A 668 1.10 -27.82 -25.65
CA SER A 668 0.58 -29.13 -26.05
C SER A 668 -0.59 -29.05 -27.02
N GLU A 669 -1.43 -28.00 -26.93
CA GLU A 669 -2.58 -27.82 -27.82
C GLU A 669 -2.13 -27.37 -29.21
N ASP A 670 -1.15 -26.47 -29.27
CA ASP A 670 -0.51 -26.01 -30.50
C ASP A 670 0.13 -27.20 -31.25
N PHE A 671 0.86 -28.08 -30.53
CA PHE A 671 1.42 -29.30 -31.11
C PHE A 671 0.35 -30.25 -31.66
N GLU A 672 -0.70 -30.53 -30.88
CA GLU A 672 -1.78 -31.39 -31.32
C GLU A 672 -2.49 -30.85 -32.57
N ARG A 673 -2.72 -29.53 -32.62
CA ARG A 673 -3.33 -28.87 -33.76
C ARG A 673 -2.46 -29.00 -35.02
N ILE A 674 -1.16 -28.76 -34.92
CA ILE A 674 -0.21 -28.86 -36.05
C ILE A 674 -0.11 -30.31 -36.54
N ILE A 675 0.04 -31.27 -35.63
CA ILE A 675 0.14 -32.69 -36.00
C ILE A 675 -1.15 -33.16 -36.66
N GLY A 676 -2.29 -32.75 -36.13
CA GLY A 676 -3.61 -33.04 -36.69
C GLY A 676 -3.79 -32.47 -38.10
N SER A 677 -3.41 -31.19 -38.31
CA SER A 677 -3.53 -30.54 -39.61
C SER A 677 -2.60 -31.19 -40.66
N LEU A 678 -1.33 -31.45 -40.31
CA LEU A 678 -0.37 -32.11 -41.19
C LEU A 678 -0.80 -33.54 -41.55
N ALA A 679 -1.29 -34.32 -40.58
CA ALA A 679 -1.79 -35.67 -40.81
C ALA A 679 -3.02 -35.68 -41.73
N GLY A 680 -3.95 -34.74 -41.54
CA GLY A 680 -5.14 -34.56 -42.39
C GLY A 680 -4.80 -34.07 -43.80
N GLY A 681 -3.79 -33.23 -43.93
CA GLY A 681 -3.29 -32.71 -45.21
C GLY A 681 -2.39 -33.66 -46.00
N GLY A 682 -2.04 -34.83 -45.45
CA GLY A 682 -1.19 -35.81 -46.12
C GLY A 682 0.32 -35.60 -45.93
N PHE A 683 0.74 -34.63 -45.11
CA PHE A 683 2.14 -34.37 -44.71
C PHE A 683 2.58 -35.31 -43.58
N VAL A 684 2.46 -36.63 -43.80
CA VAL A 684 2.64 -37.64 -42.75
C VAL A 684 4.06 -37.66 -42.16
N GLN A 685 5.08 -37.37 -42.98
CA GLN A 685 6.47 -37.33 -42.51
C GLN A 685 6.75 -36.12 -41.62
N ASP A 686 6.23 -34.94 -41.99
CA ASP A 686 6.32 -33.74 -41.17
C ASP A 686 5.54 -33.91 -39.86
N ALA A 687 4.34 -34.50 -39.91
CA ALA A 687 3.55 -34.80 -38.71
C ALA A 687 4.30 -35.71 -37.73
N GLN A 688 5.02 -36.74 -38.22
CA GLN A 688 5.86 -37.60 -37.40
C GLN A 688 7.06 -36.86 -36.80
N ARG A 689 7.69 -35.96 -37.58
CA ARG A 689 8.80 -35.14 -37.10
C ARG A 689 8.35 -34.24 -35.95
N VAL A 690 7.24 -33.52 -36.13
CA VAL A 690 6.66 -32.65 -35.09
C VAL A 690 6.22 -33.45 -33.87
N HIS A 691 5.68 -34.67 -34.06
CA HIS A 691 5.37 -35.57 -32.95
C HIS A 691 6.62 -35.97 -32.15
N GLY A 692 7.74 -36.30 -32.80
CA GLY A 692 9.00 -36.59 -32.09
C GLY A 692 9.54 -35.39 -31.31
N LEU A 693 9.32 -34.17 -31.82
CA LEU A 693 9.69 -32.93 -31.13
C LEU A 693 8.76 -32.62 -29.93
N MET A 694 7.49 -33.03 -30.01
CA MET A 694 6.55 -32.95 -28.89
C MET A 694 6.94 -33.93 -27.76
N GLU A 695 7.34 -35.16 -28.10
CA GLU A 695 7.77 -36.16 -27.11
C GLU A 695 9.08 -35.76 -26.41
N SER A 696 10.04 -35.17 -27.14
CA SER A 696 11.30 -34.70 -26.54
C SER A 696 11.12 -33.58 -25.51
N ARG A 697 10.00 -32.86 -25.59
CA ARG A 697 9.54 -31.86 -24.62
C ARG A 697 8.85 -32.43 -23.39
N GLY A 698 8.55 -33.74 -23.38
CA GLY A 698 7.78 -34.38 -22.34
C GLY A 698 6.27 -34.15 -22.43
N PHE A 699 5.76 -33.66 -23.58
CA PHE A 699 4.33 -33.61 -23.85
C PHE A 699 3.85 -34.96 -24.42
N VAL A 700 2.62 -35.34 -24.09
CA VAL A 700 2.02 -36.61 -24.53
C VAL A 700 0.91 -36.32 -25.52
N LEU A 701 1.00 -36.90 -26.72
CA LEU A 701 -0.06 -36.80 -27.72
C LEU A 701 -1.34 -37.51 -27.23
N SER A 702 -2.49 -36.86 -27.32
CA SER A 702 -3.79 -37.47 -27.03
C SER A 702 -4.01 -38.76 -27.83
N ASP A 703 -4.62 -39.77 -27.20
CA ASP A 703 -4.85 -41.08 -27.81
C ASP A 703 -5.69 -41.01 -29.09
N ARG A 704 -6.63 -40.07 -29.15
CA ARG A 704 -7.41 -39.77 -30.37
C ARG A 704 -6.51 -39.33 -31.52
N MET A 705 -5.51 -38.50 -31.25
CA MET A 705 -4.59 -38.00 -32.26
C MET A 705 -3.54 -39.03 -32.65
N LYS A 706 -3.11 -39.89 -31.73
CA LYS A 706 -2.29 -41.08 -32.06
C LYS A 706 -3.00 -41.99 -33.07
N VAL A 707 -4.29 -42.26 -32.87
CA VAL A 707 -5.09 -43.06 -33.81
C VAL A 707 -5.20 -42.36 -35.17
N SER A 708 -5.43 -41.05 -35.21
CA SER A 708 -5.47 -40.26 -36.46
C SER A 708 -4.14 -40.31 -37.22
N LEU A 709 -3.02 -40.21 -36.50
CA LEU A 709 -1.67 -40.30 -37.06
C LEU A 709 -1.37 -41.70 -37.60
N MET A 710 -1.78 -42.77 -36.90
CA MET A 710 -1.61 -44.15 -37.39
C MET A 710 -2.51 -44.45 -38.59
N ALA A 711 -3.74 -43.92 -38.62
CA ALA A 711 -4.66 -44.07 -39.74
C ALA A 711 -4.15 -43.39 -41.02
N SER A 712 -3.63 -42.15 -40.90
CA SER A 712 -3.03 -41.43 -42.04
C SER A 712 -1.77 -42.13 -42.58
N GLN A 713 -0.98 -42.80 -41.71
CA GLN A 713 0.13 -43.65 -42.13
C GLN A 713 -0.31 -44.88 -42.93
N ALA A 714 -1.39 -45.55 -42.51
CA ALA A 714 -1.93 -46.71 -43.24
C ALA A 714 -2.45 -46.30 -44.62
N LEU A 715 -3.15 -45.17 -44.72
CA LEU A 715 -3.67 -44.61 -45.96
C LEU A 715 -2.56 -44.11 -46.91
N GLY A 716 -1.50 -43.49 -46.37
CA GLY A 716 -0.34 -43.06 -47.14
C GLY A 716 0.45 -44.22 -47.76
N LYS A 717 0.51 -45.38 -47.07
CA LYS A 717 1.06 -46.63 -47.63
C LYS A 717 0.16 -47.21 -48.73
N SER A 718 -1.17 -47.12 -48.60
CA SER A 718 -2.13 -47.57 -49.62
C SER A 718 -2.07 -46.73 -50.91
N LYS A 719 -1.95 -45.40 -50.83
CA LYS A 719 -1.80 -44.52 -52.01
C LYS A 719 -0.54 -44.82 -52.82
N LYS A 720 0.58 -45.17 -52.16
CA LYS A 720 1.82 -45.61 -52.84
C LYS A 720 1.70 -46.98 -53.51
N THR A 721 0.75 -47.81 -53.09
CA THR A 721 0.53 -49.16 -53.66
C THR A 721 -0.42 -49.12 -54.85
N LEU A 722 -1.27 -48.09 -54.97
CA LEU A 722 -2.20 -47.91 -56.09
C LEU A 722 -1.60 -47.13 -57.28
N MET A 723 -0.41 -46.54 -57.12
CA MET A 723 0.34 -45.82 -58.17
C MET A 723 1.61 -46.56 -58.62
N ARG A 724 1.68 -47.87 -58.40
CA ARG A 724 2.76 -48.74 -58.93
C ARG A 724 2.23 -49.71 -59.95
#